data_AF-A0A5B1BIE2-F1
#
_entry.id   AF-A0A5B1BIE2-F1
#
_cell.length_a   1.000
_cell.length_b   1.000
_cell.length_c   1.000
_cell.angle_alpha   90.00
_cell.angle_beta   90.00
_cell.angle_gamma   90.00
#
_symmetry.space_group_name_H-M   'P 1'
#
loop_
_entity.id
_entity.type
_entity.pdbx_description
1 polymer ?
#
loop_
_entity_poly.entity_id
_entity_poly.type
_entity_poly.pdbx_seq_one_letter_code
_entity_poly.pdbx_strand_id
1 'polypeptide(L)'
;MKTNKHSKTIFFILFCSLVSVNLIANTINVTKRGVIPNDNIDDVDALNIIFRGLNDGDEVYFPQGVYDFRLPTFVNLANKKNIRIYGDTSGSGVTLRKIGIDPTIISNQYSQSIFRFVNCENIRLEGVMIDLDKPYGINGEVIRKGSDEMGAFYELLLPDEFDIYDTVIEKIKIKNELSYDKDGTPNYHLGTSYNTQGDLSKLPKVVKVNNERIKIYNSDGYLGRLVVGDLMNLRLGRDGAPVVQVLNSDDTLIKDVTVWEWYGFNFFFGDNSVRNSHSKNATFDNFNIKRKPGSTRLLISGADGIHVKSLTGKLIVKNSTFERLGDDAINVHNRVGLISSFGQNQAKLINLFDDKGVGNKWARIGSKVNFVNKESGLIIGSSVIVANKGGDTYAFDNIPTGIKVGDFVTNVSKTPEVDFMNSTVRYSRARGLVLQVPKLRVINSVFENISGPGILITTGFDRWAEGPGVTSAVIRNNKIRKCANYLNSLGAILISSNHDNARGTERSPGVHRNIRIVRNDIRNTNSSAVFASVTDKINVVKNTFVNVNQRPNSLFAGAVFMKNCKNGVIKDNSISSSGKKISFEHSYNIRLDNTIHNPIKYKDTDVIAVYNFEDPILRENHVFESDNSNNNINLSRMIANSTSNEVFSVNGPTNFGSAISLYKTNNSSLESDKIKTSNISLTNKVSMATWFKVSNDLENGQLIKLVNLTNANQDELLYVGLRRKNDGVYTIAVPGKIANSNFNTYTTSLKINTWNHLAVNVQDGKAALYINGQFKTSFNAQNEFTDDINMIRIGDNTAATSVKLSIDEVHVLKRTLSENEIKDLITASNSPTVTTEIVEGIFKIQNDANRQNVIAPDWNNFNSRMFRDLNANDQKWEFKHLGEGTHTIKNIGTGRYLQVDSPICIRNNNVSTQISATADHHKWIIKKIKSNYFLRPVNCDNFALDKSSNNNGNVKLWSFNEDNNNQKFNLIPTSVQRELDDVSAVEKIDVYPNPTRETVNFNLENHMGESISYSIISLTGQQLINDVFQKSHKSEETIDLRNLRDGVYFINFRTPDGIHISKKIVLAKGGD
;
A
#
# COMPACT_ATOMS: atom_id res chain seq x y z
N MET A 1 -58.10 -35.67 -24.98
CA MET A 1 -57.57 -37.05 -25.14
C MET A 1 -56.06 -36.95 -24.89
N LYS A 2 -55.48 -37.30 -23.72
CA LYS A 2 -55.15 -38.67 -23.22
C LYS A 2 -54.69 -39.56 -24.38
N THR A 3 -53.46 -40.08 -24.47
CA THR A 3 -52.72 -40.89 -23.47
C THR A 3 -51.20 -41.00 -23.72
N ASN A 4 -50.46 -41.16 -22.63
CA ASN A 4 -49.04 -41.55 -22.47
C ASN A 4 -48.66 -42.92 -23.04
N LYS A 5 -47.37 -43.11 -23.36
CA LYS A 5 -46.54 -44.20 -22.78
C LYS A 5 -45.02 -43.93 -22.91
N HIS A 6 -44.31 -44.34 -21.85
CA HIS A 6 -42.91 -44.12 -21.52
C HIS A 6 -41.85 -44.64 -22.51
N SER A 7 -40.71 -43.95 -22.58
CA SER A 7 -39.42 -44.59 -22.89
C SER A 7 -38.35 -44.11 -21.90
N LYS A 8 -37.69 -45.08 -21.27
CA LYS A 8 -36.61 -44.92 -20.29
C LYS A 8 -35.29 -44.67 -21.02
N THR A 9 -34.62 -43.58 -20.68
CA THR A 9 -33.24 -43.27 -21.07
C THR A 9 -32.28 -44.18 -20.31
N ILE A 10 -31.51 -45.01 -21.02
CA ILE A 10 -30.39 -45.78 -20.47
C ILE A 10 -29.12 -44.94 -20.66
N PHE A 11 -28.46 -44.68 -19.53
CA PHE A 11 -27.12 -44.09 -19.42
C PHE A 11 -26.09 -45.05 -20.03
N PHE A 12 -25.35 -44.62 -21.05
CA PHE A 12 -24.08 -45.24 -21.45
C PHE A 12 -22.95 -44.39 -20.86
N ILE A 13 -22.36 -44.88 -19.77
CA ILE A 13 -21.10 -44.38 -19.22
C ILE A 13 -19.99 -44.92 -20.13
N LEU A 14 -19.45 -44.09 -21.01
CA LEU A 14 -18.18 -44.39 -21.66
C LEU A 14 -17.06 -43.99 -20.70
N PHE A 15 -16.46 -45.00 -20.08
CA PHE A 15 -15.23 -44.91 -19.33
C PHE A 15 -14.09 -44.55 -20.31
N CYS A 16 -13.84 -43.26 -20.54
CA CYS A 16 -12.53 -42.84 -21.04
C CYS A 16 -11.57 -42.91 -19.85
N SER A 17 -10.93 -44.06 -19.68
CA SER A 17 -9.68 -44.15 -18.93
C SER A 17 -8.70 -43.15 -19.54
N LEU A 18 -8.47 -42.04 -18.83
CA LEU A 18 -7.30 -41.19 -18.98
C LEU A 18 -6.08 -42.08 -18.76
N VAL A 19 -5.57 -42.65 -19.85
CA VAL A 19 -4.15 -43.03 -19.91
C VAL A 19 -3.41 -41.70 -19.90
N SER A 20 -3.04 -41.24 -18.72
CA SER A 20 -2.00 -40.23 -18.56
C SER A 20 -0.71 -40.87 -19.07
N VAL A 21 -0.46 -40.77 -20.37
CA VAL A 21 0.89 -40.92 -20.89
C VAL A 21 1.67 -39.81 -20.20
N ASN A 22 2.53 -40.18 -19.26
CA ASN A 22 3.60 -39.29 -18.80
C ASN A 22 4.50 -39.06 -20.02
N LEU A 23 4.13 -38.10 -20.87
CA LEU A 23 5.05 -37.49 -21.80
C LEU A 23 6.13 -36.86 -20.91
N ILE A 24 7.32 -37.44 -20.93
CA ILE A 24 8.50 -36.83 -20.35
C ILE A 24 8.61 -35.46 -21.01
N ALA A 25 8.57 -34.38 -20.22
CA ALA A 25 8.75 -33.02 -20.70
C ALA A 25 10.01 -32.96 -21.58
N ASN A 26 9.88 -32.57 -22.84
CA ASN A 26 11.07 -32.42 -23.67
C ASN A 26 11.71 -31.07 -23.37
N THR A 27 12.98 -31.10 -22.95
CA THR A 27 13.78 -29.87 -22.86
C THR A 27 14.34 -29.53 -24.24
N ILE A 28 13.87 -28.42 -24.79
CA ILE A 28 14.29 -27.89 -26.09
C ILE A 28 15.39 -26.85 -25.85
N ASN A 29 16.62 -27.23 -26.17
CA ASN A 29 17.75 -26.30 -26.19
C ASN A 29 17.67 -25.44 -27.47
N VAL A 30 17.52 -24.13 -27.28
CA VAL A 30 17.28 -23.18 -28.39
C VAL A 30 18.44 -23.13 -29.40
N THR A 31 19.68 -23.35 -28.96
CA THR A 31 20.86 -23.33 -29.86
C THR A 31 20.90 -24.50 -30.82
N LYS A 32 20.25 -25.62 -30.47
CA LYS A 32 20.05 -26.76 -31.39
C LYS A 32 19.02 -26.47 -32.48
N ARG A 33 18.35 -25.32 -32.41
CA ARG A 33 17.23 -24.93 -33.29
C ARG A 33 17.44 -23.55 -33.95
N GLY A 34 18.70 -23.07 -34.00
CA GLY A 34 19.07 -21.89 -34.77
C GLY A 34 18.95 -20.55 -34.01
N VAL A 35 18.75 -20.60 -32.69
CA VAL A 35 18.79 -19.42 -31.81
C VAL A 35 20.18 -19.37 -31.18
N ILE A 36 21.08 -18.55 -31.71
CA ILE A 36 22.51 -18.64 -31.41
C ILE A 36 22.94 -17.42 -30.58
N PRO A 37 23.49 -17.61 -29.37
CA PRO A 37 23.93 -16.48 -28.57
C PRO A 37 25.19 -15.82 -29.16
N ASN A 38 25.29 -14.50 -28.97
CA ASN A 38 26.43 -13.64 -29.25
C ASN A 38 26.81 -13.51 -30.75
N ASP A 39 25.89 -13.78 -31.67
CA ASP A 39 26.14 -13.63 -33.11
C ASP A 39 25.66 -12.27 -33.69
N ASN A 40 24.95 -11.47 -32.88
CA ASN A 40 24.31 -10.21 -33.28
C ASN A 40 23.24 -10.35 -34.38
N ILE A 41 22.69 -11.55 -34.55
CA ILE A 41 21.62 -11.87 -35.49
C ILE A 41 20.28 -11.92 -34.75
N ASP A 42 19.19 -11.62 -35.45
CA ASP A 42 17.85 -11.63 -34.86
C ASP A 42 17.34 -13.07 -34.63
N ASP A 43 17.01 -13.38 -33.38
CA ASP A 43 16.57 -14.71 -32.93
C ASP A 43 15.04 -14.92 -33.01
N VAL A 44 14.27 -13.88 -33.34
CA VAL A 44 12.80 -13.90 -33.20
C VAL A 44 12.14 -14.99 -34.05
N ASP A 45 12.55 -15.15 -35.31
CA ASP A 45 11.92 -16.12 -36.22
C ASP A 45 12.21 -17.57 -35.81
N ALA A 46 13.44 -17.86 -35.42
CA ALA A 46 13.84 -19.18 -34.93
C ALA A 46 13.08 -19.53 -33.63
N LEU A 47 12.97 -18.58 -32.69
CA LEU A 47 12.19 -18.78 -31.47
C LEU A 47 10.69 -18.97 -31.75
N ASN A 48 10.10 -18.24 -32.69
CA ASN A 48 8.71 -18.45 -33.08
C ASN A 48 8.46 -19.83 -33.69
N ILE A 49 9.40 -20.36 -34.47
CA ILE A 49 9.32 -21.73 -35.00
C ILE A 49 9.33 -22.73 -33.84
N ILE A 50 10.22 -22.55 -32.86
CA ILE A 50 10.26 -23.39 -31.64
C ILE A 50 8.92 -23.32 -30.91
N PHE A 51 8.42 -22.11 -30.62
CA PHE A 51 7.23 -21.89 -29.79
C PHE A 51 5.95 -22.45 -30.43
N ARG A 52 5.83 -22.38 -31.76
CA ARG A 52 4.73 -23.02 -32.51
C ARG A 52 4.77 -24.55 -32.42
N GLY A 53 5.97 -25.13 -32.35
CA GLY A 53 6.21 -26.57 -32.30
C GLY A 53 6.15 -27.21 -30.90
N LEU A 54 6.05 -26.42 -29.82
CA LEU A 54 5.99 -26.95 -28.45
C LEU A 54 4.75 -27.81 -28.21
N ASN A 55 4.89 -28.85 -27.40
CA ASN A 55 3.78 -29.56 -26.77
C ASN A 55 3.53 -29.03 -25.35
N ASP A 56 2.36 -29.33 -24.79
CA ASP A 56 2.10 -29.02 -23.38
C ASP A 56 3.08 -29.78 -22.48
N GLY A 57 3.65 -29.08 -21.49
CA GLY A 57 4.66 -29.63 -20.59
C GLY A 57 6.10 -29.49 -21.07
N ASP A 58 6.36 -29.07 -22.32
CA ASP A 58 7.72 -28.88 -22.81
C ASP A 58 8.45 -27.71 -22.09
N GLU A 59 9.77 -27.82 -22.04
CA GLU A 59 10.63 -26.77 -21.52
C GLU A 59 11.51 -26.16 -22.63
N VAL A 60 11.78 -24.87 -22.54
CA VAL A 60 12.66 -24.13 -23.44
C VAL A 60 13.87 -23.65 -22.65
N TYR A 61 15.04 -24.19 -22.99
CA TYR A 61 16.31 -23.89 -22.31
C TYR A 61 17.20 -22.99 -23.18
N PHE A 62 17.64 -21.88 -22.60
CA PHE A 62 18.63 -20.97 -23.17
C PHE A 62 20.00 -21.22 -22.52
N PRO A 63 21.00 -21.73 -23.24
CA PRO A 63 22.40 -21.70 -22.82
C PRO A 63 22.92 -20.27 -22.60
N GLN A 64 23.99 -20.10 -21.84
CA GLN A 64 24.61 -18.79 -21.56
C GLN A 64 24.89 -17.97 -22.83
N GLY A 65 24.74 -16.66 -22.71
CA GLY A 65 25.08 -15.69 -23.75
C GLY A 65 23.99 -14.65 -24.01
N VAL A 66 24.23 -13.81 -25.02
CA VAL A 66 23.34 -12.71 -25.40
C VAL A 66 22.55 -13.10 -26.64
N TYR A 67 21.22 -13.08 -26.55
CA TYR A 67 20.28 -13.38 -27.64
C TYR A 67 19.62 -12.08 -28.08
N ASP A 68 19.54 -11.86 -29.39
CA ASP A 68 19.21 -10.56 -29.96
C ASP A 68 17.83 -10.54 -30.62
N PHE A 69 17.03 -9.52 -30.32
CA PHE A 69 15.64 -9.41 -30.77
C PHE A 69 15.43 -8.12 -31.56
N ARG A 70 15.35 -8.19 -32.89
CA ARG A 70 15.14 -7.04 -33.78
C ARG A 70 13.64 -6.72 -33.94
N LEU A 71 13.33 -5.59 -34.59
CA LEU A 71 11.97 -5.12 -34.87
C LEU A 71 11.61 -5.40 -36.33
N PRO A 72 10.33 -5.63 -36.67
CA PRO A 72 9.12 -5.49 -35.84
C PRO A 72 8.39 -6.82 -35.57
N THR A 73 8.99 -7.79 -34.87
CA THR A 73 8.39 -9.09 -34.57
C THR A 73 8.34 -9.43 -33.06
N PHE A 74 7.34 -10.24 -32.66
CA PHE A 74 7.17 -10.78 -31.30
C PHE A 74 7.58 -12.25 -31.26
N VAL A 75 8.11 -12.74 -30.14
CA VAL A 75 8.09 -14.19 -29.85
C VAL A 75 6.77 -14.54 -29.17
N ASN A 76 5.91 -15.26 -29.91
CA ASN A 76 4.52 -15.51 -29.50
C ASN A 76 4.30 -16.95 -29.04
N LEU A 77 3.98 -17.13 -27.76
CA LEU A 77 3.50 -18.40 -27.19
C LEU A 77 1.98 -18.36 -27.09
N ALA A 78 1.29 -19.30 -27.73
CA ALA A 78 -0.16 -19.31 -27.73
C ALA A 78 -0.76 -20.71 -27.57
N ASN A 79 -1.81 -20.81 -26.75
CA ASN A 79 -2.60 -22.02 -26.52
C ASN A 79 -1.73 -23.20 -26.01
N LYS A 80 -0.87 -22.95 -25.02
CA LYS A 80 0.00 -23.96 -24.41
C LYS A 80 -0.16 -24.02 -22.90
N LYS A 81 0.11 -25.18 -22.33
CA LYS A 81 0.05 -25.42 -20.88
C LYS A 81 1.37 -25.94 -20.33
N ASN A 82 1.68 -25.58 -19.09
CA ASN A 82 2.83 -26.10 -18.34
C ASN A 82 4.17 -25.86 -19.05
N ILE A 83 4.35 -24.68 -19.67
CA ILE A 83 5.59 -24.35 -20.37
C ILE A 83 6.55 -23.64 -19.42
N ARG A 84 7.80 -24.13 -19.38
CA ARG A 84 8.89 -23.48 -18.65
C ARG A 84 9.93 -22.95 -19.63
N ILE A 85 10.19 -21.65 -19.58
CA ILE A 85 11.23 -20.97 -20.34
C ILE A 85 12.30 -20.54 -19.35
N TYR A 86 13.52 -21.05 -19.48
CA TYR A 86 14.57 -20.75 -18.52
C TYR A 86 15.96 -20.57 -19.13
N GLY A 87 16.72 -19.64 -18.56
CA GLY A 87 18.12 -19.43 -18.87
C GLY A 87 19.04 -20.26 -17.99
N ASP A 88 20.21 -20.56 -18.53
CA ASP A 88 21.35 -20.99 -17.74
C ASP A 88 21.77 -19.88 -16.78
N THR A 89 21.82 -20.20 -15.49
CA THR A 89 22.16 -19.25 -14.42
C THR A 89 23.64 -19.30 -14.02
N SER A 90 24.44 -20.18 -14.65
CA SER A 90 25.88 -20.24 -14.42
C SER A 90 26.62 -19.15 -15.22
N GLY A 91 27.86 -18.83 -14.81
CA GLY A 91 28.73 -17.89 -15.54
C GLY A 91 28.11 -16.49 -15.69
N SER A 92 28.12 -15.96 -16.92
CA SER A 92 27.54 -14.66 -17.27
C SER A 92 26.03 -14.70 -17.49
N GLY A 93 25.41 -15.87 -17.41
CA GLY A 93 23.98 -16.11 -17.56
C GLY A 93 23.44 -15.84 -18.97
N VAL A 94 22.11 -15.67 -19.06
CA VAL A 94 21.39 -15.43 -20.33
C VAL A 94 20.87 -14.00 -20.40
N THR A 95 21.26 -13.25 -21.41
CA THR A 95 20.72 -11.90 -21.67
C THR A 95 19.85 -11.91 -22.93
N LEU A 96 18.61 -11.47 -22.80
CA LEU A 96 17.70 -11.19 -23.90
C LEU A 96 17.81 -9.69 -24.23
N ARG A 97 18.53 -9.37 -25.31
CA ARG A 97 18.87 -8.00 -25.68
C ARG A 97 18.00 -7.53 -26.84
N LYS A 98 17.34 -6.39 -26.67
CA LYS A 98 16.64 -5.74 -27.78
C LYS A 98 17.63 -4.95 -28.62
N ILE A 99 17.66 -5.18 -29.94
CA ILE A 99 18.54 -4.49 -30.89
C ILE A 99 17.77 -3.65 -31.92
N GLY A 100 18.46 -2.68 -32.52
CA GLY A 100 17.95 -1.92 -33.67
C GLY A 100 17.11 -0.69 -33.30
N ILE A 101 17.33 -0.16 -32.10
CA ILE A 101 16.60 0.98 -31.53
C ILE A 101 17.17 2.30 -32.07
N ASP A 102 16.44 3.04 -32.93
CA ASP A 102 16.88 4.34 -33.51
C ASP A 102 16.50 5.60 -32.68
N PRO A 103 17.45 6.26 -31.98
CA PRO A 103 17.20 7.32 -31.00
C PRO A 103 16.68 8.63 -31.58
N THR A 104 16.65 8.74 -32.91
CA THR A 104 16.24 9.97 -33.63
C THR A 104 14.75 10.01 -33.96
N ILE A 105 14.04 8.89 -33.78
CA ILE A 105 12.65 8.72 -34.20
C ILE A 105 11.68 8.78 -33.01
N ILE A 106 10.65 9.63 -33.12
CA ILE A 106 9.49 9.68 -32.22
C ILE A 106 8.34 8.92 -32.87
N SER A 107 8.39 7.59 -32.87
CA SER A 107 7.33 6.76 -33.45
C SER A 107 6.92 5.61 -32.53
N ASN A 108 5.65 5.23 -32.65
CA ASN A 108 5.11 4.02 -32.04
C ASN A 108 5.53 2.75 -32.80
N GLN A 109 6.37 2.82 -33.84
CA GLN A 109 6.76 1.65 -34.64
C GLN A 109 7.54 0.62 -33.80
N TYR A 110 8.11 1.03 -32.66
CA TYR A 110 8.86 0.20 -31.72
C TYR A 110 8.02 -0.35 -30.56
N SER A 111 6.69 -0.27 -30.64
CA SER A 111 5.74 -0.73 -29.63
C SER A 111 5.55 -2.25 -29.62
N GLN A 112 6.64 -3.02 -29.56
CA GLN A 112 6.59 -4.47 -29.50
C GLN A 112 7.36 -5.06 -28.31
N SER A 113 6.77 -6.10 -27.72
CA SER A 113 7.31 -6.90 -26.61
C SER A 113 8.29 -7.95 -27.11
N ILE A 114 9.20 -8.41 -26.26
CA ILE A 114 10.00 -9.61 -26.55
C ILE A 114 9.05 -10.81 -26.59
N PHE A 115 8.31 -11.03 -25.50
CA PHE A 115 7.38 -12.14 -25.37
C PHE A 115 5.93 -11.69 -25.36
N ARG A 116 5.10 -12.45 -26.05
CA ARG A 116 3.64 -12.39 -25.92
C ARG A 116 3.11 -13.79 -25.59
N PHE A 117 2.47 -13.92 -24.43
CA PHE A 117 1.80 -15.14 -23.98
C PHE A 117 0.29 -14.96 -24.10
N VAL A 118 -0.37 -15.84 -24.86
CA VAL A 118 -1.80 -15.74 -25.18
C VAL A 118 -2.52 -17.06 -24.93
N ASN A 119 -3.61 -17.06 -24.17
CA ASN A 119 -4.42 -18.27 -23.90
C ASN A 119 -3.58 -19.43 -23.34
N CYS A 120 -2.64 -19.12 -22.44
CA CYS A 120 -1.73 -20.09 -21.86
C CYS A 120 -2.10 -20.42 -20.41
N GLU A 121 -1.61 -21.54 -19.89
CA GLU A 121 -1.82 -21.96 -18.49
C GLU A 121 -0.51 -22.44 -17.88
N ASN A 122 -0.19 -22.03 -16.66
CA ASN A 122 1.02 -22.42 -15.94
C ASN A 122 2.31 -22.14 -16.74
N ILE A 123 2.59 -20.85 -16.96
CA ILE A 123 3.77 -20.39 -17.72
C ILE A 123 4.84 -19.86 -16.77
N ARG A 124 6.07 -20.32 -16.96
CA ARG A 124 7.22 -19.95 -16.12
C ARG A 124 8.31 -19.31 -16.98
N LEU A 125 8.77 -18.11 -16.61
CA LEU A 125 9.96 -17.47 -17.17
C LEU A 125 11.00 -17.30 -16.07
N GLU A 126 12.17 -17.91 -16.25
CA GLU A 126 13.16 -18.06 -15.17
C GLU A 126 14.59 -17.75 -15.59
N GLY A 127 15.38 -17.12 -14.71
CA GLY A 127 16.84 -17.08 -14.84
C GLY A 127 17.36 -16.32 -16.07
N VAL A 128 16.67 -15.27 -16.51
CA VAL A 128 17.09 -14.44 -17.65
C VAL A 128 17.29 -12.98 -17.26
N MET A 129 18.20 -12.33 -17.99
CA MET A 129 18.45 -10.89 -17.93
C MET A 129 17.88 -10.22 -19.18
N ILE A 130 17.44 -8.97 -19.07
CA ILE A 130 16.87 -8.19 -20.17
C ILE A 130 17.63 -6.87 -20.27
N ASP A 131 18.06 -6.50 -21.48
CA ASP A 131 18.81 -5.26 -21.74
C ASP A 131 18.48 -4.68 -23.12
N LEU A 132 18.99 -3.48 -23.38
CA LEU A 132 18.97 -2.82 -24.68
C LEU A 132 20.39 -2.77 -25.26
N ASP A 133 20.49 -2.76 -26.59
CA ASP A 133 21.75 -2.52 -27.30
C ASP A 133 22.27 -1.09 -27.13
N LYS A 134 21.35 -0.14 -26.94
CA LYS A 134 21.63 1.27 -26.70
C LYS A 134 20.79 1.82 -25.55
N PRO A 135 21.35 2.65 -24.65
CA PRO A 135 20.61 3.20 -23.51
C PRO A 135 19.40 4.04 -23.90
N TYR A 136 18.23 3.79 -23.33
CA TYR A 136 16.99 4.52 -23.67
C TYR A 136 16.93 5.95 -23.11
N GLY A 137 17.80 6.30 -22.15
CA GLY A 137 17.98 7.66 -21.68
C GLY A 137 19.46 8.05 -21.60
N ILE A 138 19.78 9.27 -22.01
CA ILE A 138 21.15 9.83 -21.92
C ILE A 138 21.31 10.46 -20.55
N ASN A 139 22.45 10.22 -19.89
CA ASN A 139 22.74 10.84 -18.60
C ASN A 139 24.01 11.66 -18.65
N GLY A 140 24.09 12.69 -17.81
CA GLY A 140 25.29 13.51 -17.66
C GLY A 140 25.24 14.41 -16.43
N GLU A 141 26.41 14.91 -16.02
CA GLU A 141 26.55 15.90 -14.94
C GLU A 141 26.47 17.31 -15.52
N VAL A 142 25.68 18.19 -14.91
CA VAL A 142 25.59 19.59 -15.31
C VAL A 142 26.88 20.30 -14.94
N ILE A 143 27.66 20.73 -15.93
CA ILE A 143 28.95 21.40 -15.70
C ILE A 143 28.87 22.92 -15.88
N ARG A 144 27.86 23.41 -16.62
CA ARG A 144 27.71 24.83 -16.92
C ARG A 144 26.27 25.16 -17.26
N LYS A 145 25.87 26.41 -16.98
CA LYS A 145 24.62 27.02 -17.46
C LYS A 145 24.93 28.39 -18.04
N GLY A 146 24.17 28.85 -19.02
CA GLY A 146 24.37 30.15 -19.63
C GLY A 146 23.24 30.55 -20.57
N SER A 147 23.47 31.63 -21.30
CA SER A 147 22.61 32.08 -22.39
C SER A 147 23.47 32.68 -23.50
N ASP A 148 23.10 32.43 -24.74
CA ASP A 148 23.70 33.05 -25.93
C ASP A 148 22.60 33.45 -26.94
N GLU A 149 22.97 33.78 -28.18
CA GLU A 149 22.06 34.18 -29.25
C GLU A 149 20.96 33.14 -29.55
N MET A 150 21.22 31.85 -29.28
CA MET A 150 20.25 30.77 -29.46
C MET A 150 19.31 30.59 -28.26
N GLY A 151 19.58 31.27 -27.13
CA GLY A 151 18.78 31.24 -25.92
C GLY A 151 19.51 30.65 -24.72
N ALA A 152 18.74 30.31 -23.69
CA ALA A 152 19.27 29.76 -22.45
C ALA A 152 19.63 28.27 -22.60
N PHE A 153 20.75 27.86 -22.00
CA PHE A 153 21.26 26.49 -22.10
C PHE A 153 21.89 25.98 -20.80
N TYR A 154 21.99 24.66 -20.71
CA TYR A 154 22.91 23.98 -19.81
C TYR A 154 23.80 23.01 -20.58
N GLU A 155 24.99 22.74 -20.03
CA GLU A 155 25.95 21.80 -20.62
C GLU A 155 26.10 20.58 -19.72
N LEU A 156 26.13 19.41 -20.35
CA LEU A 156 26.34 18.14 -19.69
C LEU A 156 27.72 17.58 -20.03
N LEU A 157 28.39 17.06 -19.01
CA LEU A 157 29.48 16.10 -19.16
C LEU A 157 28.88 14.69 -19.26
N LEU A 158 29.13 14.01 -20.37
CA LEU A 158 28.62 12.69 -20.68
C LEU A 158 29.63 11.61 -20.23
N PRO A 159 29.19 10.56 -19.54
CA PRO A 159 29.99 9.35 -19.35
C PRO A 159 30.22 8.59 -20.67
N ASP A 160 31.34 7.87 -20.76
CA ASP A 160 31.75 7.05 -21.92
C ASP A 160 30.65 6.08 -22.42
N GLU A 161 29.76 5.63 -21.52
CA GLU A 161 28.62 4.78 -21.86
C GLU A 161 27.69 5.39 -22.95
N PHE A 162 27.73 6.71 -23.15
CA PHE A 162 26.90 7.43 -24.11
C PHE A 162 27.63 7.80 -25.42
N ASP A 163 28.90 7.42 -25.59
CA ASP A 163 29.66 7.60 -26.84
C ASP A 163 29.02 6.91 -28.04
N ILE A 164 28.19 5.88 -27.80
CA ILE A 164 27.39 5.20 -28.81
C ILE A 164 26.44 6.14 -29.58
N TYR A 165 26.16 7.32 -29.02
CA TYR A 165 25.33 8.34 -29.64
C TYR A 165 26.11 9.42 -30.39
N ASP A 166 27.44 9.40 -30.38
CA ASP A 166 28.30 10.50 -30.87
C ASP A 166 27.93 11.01 -32.27
N THR A 167 27.68 10.07 -33.20
CA THR A 167 27.37 10.39 -34.61
C THR A 167 25.95 10.89 -34.85
N VAL A 168 25.06 10.74 -33.87
CA VAL A 168 23.63 11.08 -33.98
C VAL A 168 23.13 12.03 -32.89
N ILE A 169 23.98 12.44 -31.94
CA ILE A 169 23.62 13.15 -30.71
C ILE A 169 22.79 14.42 -30.95
N GLU A 170 23.10 15.19 -32.00
CA GLU A 170 22.38 16.43 -32.35
C GLU A 170 20.99 16.17 -32.97
N LYS A 171 20.74 14.95 -33.44
CA LYS A 171 19.46 14.53 -34.05
C LYS A 171 18.51 13.91 -33.03
N ILE A 172 18.99 13.62 -31.83
CA ILE A 172 18.22 12.94 -30.79
C ILE A 172 17.03 13.79 -30.34
N LYS A 173 15.92 13.11 -30.04
CA LYS A 173 14.68 13.75 -29.61
C LYS A 173 14.42 13.48 -28.14
N ILE A 174 14.50 14.52 -27.32
CA ILE A 174 14.32 14.46 -25.87
C ILE A 174 12.86 14.75 -25.53
N LYS A 175 12.13 13.76 -25.00
CA LYS A 175 10.72 13.91 -24.61
C LYS A 175 10.56 14.28 -23.14
N ASN A 176 11.48 13.84 -22.29
CA ASN A 176 11.49 14.23 -20.89
C ASN A 176 12.92 14.55 -20.43
N GLU A 177 12.99 15.51 -19.53
CA GLU A 177 14.20 15.83 -18.78
C GLU A 177 13.89 15.73 -17.29
N LEU A 178 14.80 15.14 -16.54
CA LEU A 178 14.71 15.10 -15.07
C LEU A 178 16.10 15.23 -14.46
N SER A 179 16.19 16.06 -13.43
CA SER A 179 17.37 16.28 -12.61
C SER A 179 17.37 15.43 -11.34
N TYR A 180 18.57 15.10 -10.88
CA TYR A 180 18.84 14.24 -9.75
C TYR A 180 20.01 14.76 -8.93
N ASP A 181 19.98 14.47 -7.63
CA ASP A 181 21.12 14.64 -6.73
C ASP A 181 22.26 13.67 -7.11
N LYS A 182 23.47 13.90 -6.56
CA LYS A 182 24.64 13.04 -6.82
C LYS A 182 24.45 11.58 -6.40
N ASP A 183 23.54 11.29 -5.45
CA ASP A 183 23.19 9.92 -5.06
C ASP A 183 22.18 9.25 -6.02
N GLY A 184 21.70 10.00 -7.03
CA GLY A 184 20.74 9.59 -8.03
C GLY A 184 19.28 9.69 -7.57
N THR A 185 18.98 10.43 -6.51
CA THR A 185 17.60 10.78 -6.08
C THR A 185 17.02 11.87 -6.97
N PRO A 186 15.80 11.70 -7.54
CA PRO A 186 15.15 12.78 -8.29
C PRO A 186 14.97 14.05 -7.45
N ASN A 187 15.44 15.20 -7.93
CA ASN A 187 15.40 16.46 -7.17
C ASN A 187 14.56 17.57 -7.82
N TYR A 188 14.17 17.41 -9.09
CA TYR A 188 13.30 18.33 -9.84
C TYR A 188 13.78 19.78 -9.87
N HIS A 189 15.09 20.02 -9.79
CA HIS A 189 15.64 21.32 -10.14
C HIS A 189 15.29 21.69 -11.60
N LEU A 190 15.31 20.70 -12.48
CA LEU A 190 14.66 20.69 -13.79
C LEU A 190 13.86 19.39 -13.97
N GLY A 191 12.60 19.51 -14.39
CA GLY A 191 11.71 18.36 -14.60
C GLY A 191 10.61 18.68 -15.59
N THR A 192 10.78 18.28 -16.85
CA THR A 192 9.92 18.72 -17.96
C THR A 192 9.48 17.55 -18.83
N SER A 193 8.23 17.59 -19.28
CA SER A 193 7.66 16.66 -20.26
C SER A 193 7.16 17.45 -21.45
N TYR A 194 7.75 17.21 -22.62
CA TYR A 194 7.41 17.95 -23.83
C TYR A 194 6.24 17.30 -24.56
N ASN A 195 5.11 18.01 -24.61
CA ASN A 195 3.99 17.65 -25.49
C ASN A 195 4.12 18.41 -26.80
N THR A 196 4.56 17.72 -27.85
CA THR A 196 4.79 18.34 -29.16
C THR A 196 3.48 18.65 -29.89
N GLN A 197 2.40 17.89 -29.63
CA GLN A 197 1.18 17.89 -30.47
C GLN A 197 1.50 17.79 -31.97
N GLY A 198 2.56 17.05 -32.33
CA GLY A 198 3.06 16.91 -33.70
C GLY A 198 4.11 17.95 -34.13
N ASP A 199 4.30 19.04 -33.36
CA ASP A 199 5.32 20.06 -33.63
C ASP A 199 6.63 19.74 -32.88
N LEU A 200 7.60 19.19 -33.61
CA LEU A 200 8.90 18.77 -33.06
C LEU A 200 9.82 19.95 -32.71
N SER A 201 9.52 21.18 -33.15
CA SER A 201 10.32 22.37 -32.81
C SER A 201 10.23 22.74 -31.32
N LYS A 202 9.21 22.23 -30.63
CA LYS A 202 9.00 22.41 -29.17
C LYS A 202 9.93 21.57 -28.29
N LEU A 203 10.71 20.67 -28.89
CA LEU A 203 11.66 19.84 -28.14
C LEU A 203 12.96 20.60 -27.88
N PRO A 204 13.67 20.33 -26.78
CA PRO A 204 15.01 20.89 -26.55
C PRO A 204 15.95 20.62 -27.73
N LYS A 205 16.77 21.62 -28.07
CA LYS A 205 17.79 21.48 -29.11
C LYS A 205 19.10 21.02 -28.47
N VAL A 206 19.67 19.95 -29.02
CA VAL A 206 20.98 19.41 -28.63
C VAL A 206 22.05 19.93 -29.58
N VAL A 207 23.15 20.45 -29.04
CA VAL A 207 24.34 20.87 -29.79
C VAL A 207 25.55 20.12 -29.23
N LYS A 208 26.33 19.47 -30.09
CA LYS A 208 27.56 18.79 -29.69
C LYS A 208 28.66 19.84 -29.49
N VAL A 209 29.33 19.83 -28.33
CA VAL A 209 30.52 20.65 -28.09
C VAL A 209 31.77 19.85 -28.48
N ASN A 210 31.85 18.63 -27.94
CA ASN A 210 32.82 17.59 -28.29
C ASN A 210 32.23 16.23 -27.88
N ASN A 211 33.00 15.15 -27.93
CA ASN A 211 32.47 13.80 -27.64
C ASN A 211 31.95 13.67 -26.20
N GLU A 212 32.61 14.33 -25.24
CA GLU A 212 32.26 14.25 -23.81
C GLU A 212 31.23 15.31 -23.39
N ARG A 213 30.92 16.30 -24.24
CA ARG A 213 30.10 17.46 -23.83
C ARG A 213 29.05 17.84 -24.86
N ILE A 214 27.84 18.03 -24.36
CA ILE A 214 26.70 18.53 -25.13
C ILE A 214 26.09 19.76 -24.46
N LYS A 215 25.58 20.69 -25.27
CA LYS A 215 24.69 21.76 -24.80
C LYS A 215 23.25 21.40 -25.10
N ILE A 216 22.38 21.64 -24.14
CA ILE A 216 20.93 21.54 -24.29
C ILE A 216 20.35 22.95 -24.19
N TYR A 217 19.80 23.43 -25.30
CA TYR A 217 19.03 24.67 -25.33
C TYR A 217 17.60 24.39 -24.91
N ASN A 218 17.20 25.04 -23.83
CA ASN A 218 15.91 24.83 -23.20
C ASN A 218 15.30 26.18 -22.87
N SER A 219 14.14 26.48 -23.47
CA SER A 219 13.39 27.70 -23.21
C SER A 219 12.53 27.62 -21.94
N ASP A 220 12.60 26.52 -21.19
CA ASP A 220 11.85 26.33 -19.96
C ASP A 220 12.38 27.23 -18.82
N GLY A 221 11.46 27.90 -18.13
CA GLY A 221 11.78 28.82 -17.02
C GLY A 221 12.41 28.14 -15.80
N TYR A 222 12.50 26.81 -15.77
CA TYR A 222 13.11 26.06 -14.68
C TYR A 222 14.65 26.02 -14.72
N LEU A 223 15.31 26.48 -15.79
CA LEU A 223 16.77 26.48 -15.88
C LEU A 223 17.47 27.23 -14.72
N GLY A 224 16.81 28.24 -14.16
CA GLY A 224 17.30 28.98 -12.99
C GLY A 224 17.47 28.12 -11.74
N ARG A 225 16.67 27.05 -11.59
CA ARG A 225 16.69 26.15 -10.43
C ARG A 225 17.75 25.05 -10.54
N LEU A 226 18.16 24.69 -11.76
CA LEU A 226 19.21 23.69 -12.02
C LEU A 226 20.53 24.11 -11.37
N VAL A 227 21.26 23.18 -10.75
CA VAL A 227 22.53 23.44 -10.06
C VAL A 227 23.67 22.78 -10.82
N VAL A 228 24.83 23.45 -10.91
CA VAL A 228 26.05 22.83 -11.45
C VAL A 228 26.46 21.69 -10.50
N GLY A 229 26.64 20.50 -11.04
CA GLY A 229 26.86 19.25 -10.31
C GLY A 229 25.61 18.37 -10.14
N ASP A 230 24.43 18.85 -10.53
CA ASP A 230 23.25 17.99 -10.67
C ASP A 230 23.49 16.93 -11.74
N LEU A 231 22.93 15.74 -11.54
CA LEU A 231 22.85 14.73 -12.59
C LEU A 231 21.57 14.93 -13.39
N MET A 232 21.62 14.67 -14.69
CA MET A 232 20.48 14.80 -15.60
C MET A 232 20.20 13.48 -16.30
N ASN A 233 18.91 13.14 -16.46
CA ASN A 233 18.43 12.14 -17.40
C ASN A 233 17.64 12.84 -18.52
N LEU A 234 18.04 12.56 -19.76
CA LEU A 234 17.34 12.95 -20.98
C LEU A 234 16.66 11.70 -21.54
N ARG A 235 15.36 11.55 -21.25
CA ARG A 235 14.57 10.43 -21.76
C ARG A 235 14.22 10.67 -23.22
N LEU A 236 14.56 9.70 -24.06
CA LEU A 236 14.33 9.79 -25.50
C LEU A 236 12.86 9.63 -25.84
N GLY A 237 12.41 10.28 -26.92
CA GLY A 237 11.01 10.41 -27.31
C GLY A 237 10.38 9.16 -27.89
N ARG A 238 10.29 8.08 -27.11
CA ARG A 238 9.59 6.86 -27.52
C ARG A 238 8.59 6.42 -26.47
N ASP A 239 7.45 5.92 -26.93
CA ASP A 239 6.50 5.18 -26.10
C ASP A 239 6.64 3.69 -26.42
N GLY A 240 6.89 2.87 -25.40
CA GLY A 240 7.26 1.46 -25.54
C GLY A 240 6.19 0.47 -25.12
N ALA A 241 6.22 -0.70 -25.73
CA ALA A 241 5.46 -1.87 -25.27
C ALA A 241 6.12 -2.52 -24.03
N PRO A 242 5.39 -3.38 -23.29
CA PRO A 242 5.97 -4.16 -22.21
C PRO A 242 7.08 -5.10 -22.71
N VAL A 243 8.05 -5.50 -21.88
CA VAL A 243 8.96 -6.63 -22.21
C VAL A 243 8.16 -7.90 -22.48
N VAL A 244 7.23 -8.21 -21.56
CA VAL A 244 6.35 -9.39 -21.66
C VAL A 244 4.90 -8.95 -21.57
N GLN A 245 4.11 -9.38 -22.56
CA GLN A 245 2.67 -9.22 -22.57
C GLN A 245 1.99 -10.54 -22.25
N VAL A 246 1.20 -10.58 -21.17
CA VAL A 246 0.41 -11.75 -20.78
C VAL A 246 -1.07 -11.46 -20.99
N LEU A 247 -1.69 -12.23 -21.89
CA LEU A 247 -3.06 -12.05 -22.31
C LEU A 247 -3.84 -13.36 -22.13
N ASN A 248 -5.02 -13.28 -21.52
CA ASN A 248 -5.93 -14.42 -21.38
C ASN A 248 -5.25 -15.68 -20.79
N SER A 249 -4.29 -15.52 -19.88
CA SER A 249 -3.46 -16.63 -19.42
C SER A 249 -3.51 -16.79 -17.91
N ASP A 250 -3.52 -18.03 -17.48
CA ASP A 250 -3.68 -18.42 -16.09
C ASP A 250 -2.35 -18.91 -15.52
N ASP A 251 -2.09 -18.58 -14.25
CA ASP A 251 -0.95 -19.03 -13.45
C ASP A 251 0.41 -18.72 -14.11
N THR A 252 0.82 -17.46 -14.06
CA THR A 252 2.14 -17.03 -14.56
C THR A 252 3.15 -16.90 -13.40
N LEU A 253 4.36 -17.47 -13.56
CA LEU A 253 5.49 -17.30 -12.66
C LEU A 253 6.66 -16.63 -13.38
N ILE A 254 7.14 -15.53 -12.82
CA ILE A 254 8.37 -14.86 -13.23
C ILE A 254 9.35 -14.98 -12.07
N LYS A 255 10.48 -15.64 -12.28
CA LYS A 255 11.41 -15.96 -11.20
C LYS A 255 12.87 -15.71 -11.59
N ASP A 256 13.66 -15.09 -10.71
CA ASP A 256 15.08 -14.86 -10.94
C ASP A 256 15.36 -14.09 -12.25
N VAL A 257 14.49 -13.13 -12.58
CA VAL A 257 14.59 -12.31 -13.80
C VAL A 257 15.11 -10.93 -13.44
N THR A 258 16.13 -10.45 -14.18
CA THR A 258 16.66 -9.10 -14.01
C THR A 258 16.47 -8.26 -15.28
N VAL A 259 15.89 -7.07 -15.16
CA VAL A 259 15.88 -6.06 -16.22
C VAL A 259 16.93 -5.00 -15.89
N TRP A 260 17.92 -4.88 -16.76
CA TRP A 260 18.94 -3.83 -16.70
C TRP A 260 18.50 -2.54 -17.37
N GLU A 261 17.72 -2.63 -18.45
CA GLU A 261 17.04 -1.48 -19.04
C GLU A 261 15.87 -1.91 -19.95
N TRP A 262 14.82 -1.09 -20.00
CA TRP A 262 13.73 -1.19 -20.96
C TRP A 262 13.04 0.17 -21.19
N TYR A 263 12.56 0.43 -22.40
CA TYR A 263 12.01 1.73 -22.81
C TYR A 263 10.51 1.94 -22.50
N GLY A 264 9.78 0.87 -22.18
CA GLY A 264 8.34 0.90 -21.87
C GLY A 264 8.00 0.32 -20.50
N PHE A 265 6.84 -0.33 -20.39
CA PHE A 265 6.51 -1.17 -19.23
C PHE A 265 7.43 -2.41 -19.18
N ASN A 266 7.57 -3.10 -18.06
CA ASN A 266 8.29 -4.38 -18.06
C ASN A 266 7.32 -5.54 -18.27
N PHE A 267 6.26 -5.60 -17.47
CA PHE A 267 5.25 -6.65 -17.57
C PHE A 267 3.86 -6.04 -17.69
N PHE A 268 3.06 -6.59 -18.59
CA PHE A 268 1.67 -6.20 -18.76
C PHE A 268 0.74 -7.40 -18.68
N PHE A 269 -0.30 -7.28 -17.85
CA PHE A 269 -1.41 -8.23 -17.80
C PHE A 269 -2.71 -7.59 -18.28
N GLY A 270 -3.38 -8.27 -19.19
CA GLY A 270 -4.68 -7.86 -19.67
C GLY A 270 -5.44 -8.97 -20.38
N ASP A 271 -6.51 -8.58 -21.07
CA ASP A 271 -7.36 -9.50 -21.84
C ASP A 271 -7.43 -9.07 -23.32
N ASN A 272 -7.50 -10.05 -24.20
CA ASN A 272 -7.71 -9.85 -25.64
C ASN A 272 -9.22 -9.91 -26.00
N SER A 273 -9.58 -9.62 -27.25
CA SER A 273 -10.96 -9.40 -27.74
C SER A 273 -11.93 -10.61 -27.71
N VAL A 274 -11.55 -11.76 -27.16
CA VAL A 274 -12.36 -12.99 -27.18
C VAL A 274 -13.34 -13.02 -26.00
N ARG A 275 -14.62 -13.37 -26.25
CA ARG A 275 -15.64 -13.49 -25.20
C ARG A 275 -15.22 -14.54 -24.16
N ASN A 276 -15.41 -14.24 -22.87
CA ASN A 276 -15.05 -15.09 -21.71
C ASN A 276 -13.54 -15.29 -21.44
N SER A 277 -12.67 -14.48 -22.03
CA SER A 277 -11.24 -14.52 -21.72
C SER A 277 -10.87 -13.75 -20.44
N HIS A 278 -9.89 -14.27 -19.69
CA HIS A 278 -9.31 -13.62 -18.54
C HIS A 278 -7.87 -14.10 -18.32
N SER A 279 -7.05 -13.24 -17.71
CA SER A 279 -5.84 -13.69 -17.03
C SER A 279 -6.12 -13.92 -15.54
N LYS A 280 -5.50 -14.93 -14.94
CA LYS A 280 -5.64 -15.25 -13.51
C LYS A 280 -4.31 -15.62 -12.91
N ASN A 281 -4.04 -15.14 -11.69
CA ASN A 281 -2.84 -15.47 -10.91
C ASN A 281 -1.51 -15.09 -11.58
N ALA A 282 -0.72 -14.26 -10.91
CA ALA A 282 0.66 -13.98 -11.31
C ALA A 282 1.56 -13.92 -10.08
N THR A 283 2.73 -14.54 -10.17
CA THR A 283 3.76 -14.53 -9.12
C THR A 283 5.07 -14.01 -9.69
N PHE A 284 5.64 -13.01 -9.01
CA PHE A 284 7.00 -12.51 -9.23
C PHE A 284 7.82 -12.82 -7.98
N ASP A 285 8.86 -13.63 -8.13
CA ASP A 285 9.77 -14.03 -7.05
C ASP A 285 11.21 -13.72 -7.46
N ASN A 286 11.89 -12.85 -6.72
CA ASN A 286 13.22 -12.37 -7.10
C ASN A 286 13.24 -11.74 -8.51
N PHE A 287 12.23 -10.91 -8.80
CA PHE A 287 12.17 -10.09 -10.01
C PHE A 287 12.86 -8.75 -9.75
N ASN A 288 13.82 -8.38 -10.59
CA ASN A 288 14.70 -7.25 -10.33
C ASN A 288 14.75 -6.29 -11.51
N ILE A 289 14.26 -5.07 -11.34
CA ILE A 289 14.57 -3.94 -12.22
C ILE A 289 15.65 -3.16 -11.50
N LYS A 290 16.91 -3.28 -11.94
CA LYS A 290 18.07 -2.70 -11.25
C LYS A 290 19.20 -2.36 -12.20
N ARG A 291 19.96 -1.33 -11.83
CA ARG A 291 21.01 -0.78 -12.69
C ARG A 291 22.06 -1.85 -12.95
N LYS A 292 22.50 -1.96 -14.20
CA LYS A 292 23.61 -2.84 -14.57
C LYS A 292 24.87 -2.44 -13.78
N PRO A 293 25.63 -3.40 -13.20
CA PRO A 293 26.89 -3.09 -12.56
C PRO A 293 27.83 -2.30 -13.48
N GLY A 294 28.46 -1.25 -12.97
CA GLY A 294 29.34 -0.36 -13.74
C GLY A 294 28.63 0.70 -14.58
N SER A 295 27.30 0.62 -14.77
CA SER A 295 26.55 1.60 -15.56
C SER A 295 26.24 2.88 -14.76
N THR A 296 26.19 4.01 -15.46
CA THR A 296 25.80 5.32 -14.91
C THR A 296 24.32 5.67 -15.17
N ARG A 297 23.55 4.72 -15.72
CA ARG A 297 22.13 4.92 -16.07
C ARG A 297 21.29 5.42 -14.89
N LEU A 298 20.56 6.51 -15.08
CA LEU A 298 19.64 7.07 -14.07
C LEU A 298 18.17 6.66 -14.28
N LEU A 299 17.85 6.13 -15.46
CA LEU A 299 16.55 5.58 -15.84
C LEU A 299 16.76 4.16 -16.33
N ILE A 300 16.05 3.21 -15.74
CA ILE A 300 16.11 1.78 -16.12
C ILE A 300 14.86 1.38 -16.87
N SER A 301 13.69 1.78 -16.38
CA SER A 301 12.42 1.47 -17.01
C SER A 301 11.77 2.76 -17.48
N GLY A 302 11.44 2.87 -18.77
CA GLY A 302 10.79 4.07 -19.31
C GLY A 302 9.37 4.31 -18.77
N ALA A 303 8.69 3.27 -18.29
CA ALA A 303 7.37 3.36 -17.66
C ALA A 303 7.29 2.41 -16.45
N ASP A 304 6.10 1.87 -16.17
CA ASP A 304 5.84 1.04 -15.00
C ASP A 304 6.65 -0.27 -14.99
N GLY A 305 6.91 -0.80 -13.81
CA GLY A 305 7.46 -2.14 -13.64
C GLY A 305 6.44 -3.19 -14.08
N ILE A 306 5.41 -3.38 -13.25
CA ILE A 306 4.31 -4.33 -13.51
C ILE A 306 3.00 -3.55 -13.66
N HIS A 307 2.40 -3.59 -14.83
CA HIS A 307 1.13 -2.92 -15.12
C HIS A 307 0.01 -3.95 -15.35
N VAL A 308 -1.01 -3.95 -14.49
CA VAL A 308 -2.12 -4.90 -14.52
C VAL A 308 -3.42 -4.16 -14.78
N LYS A 309 -4.00 -4.39 -15.95
CA LYS A 309 -5.28 -3.83 -16.38
C LYS A 309 -6.46 -4.79 -16.16
N SER A 310 -6.18 -6.09 -16.14
CA SER A 310 -7.15 -7.13 -15.87
C SER A 310 -6.43 -8.38 -15.39
N LEU A 311 -6.70 -8.79 -14.16
CA LEU A 311 -6.22 -10.05 -13.60
C LEU A 311 -7.23 -10.49 -12.53
N THR A 312 -7.53 -11.78 -12.47
CA THR A 312 -8.33 -12.37 -11.39
C THR A 312 -7.45 -13.17 -10.44
N GLY A 313 -7.97 -13.59 -9.29
CA GLY A 313 -7.20 -14.41 -8.35
C GLY A 313 -6.18 -13.55 -7.58
N LYS A 314 -4.89 -13.87 -7.68
CA LYS A 314 -3.84 -13.22 -6.88
C LYS A 314 -2.68 -12.66 -7.71
N LEU A 315 -2.18 -11.49 -7.33
CA LEU A 315 -0.87 -11.00 -7.76
C LEU A 315 0.07 -11.04 -6.55
N ILE A 316 1.12 -11.86 -6.63
CA ILE A 316 2.12 -11.99 -5.56
C ILE A 316 3.45 -11.45 -6.09
N VAL A 317 4.03 -10.50 -5.38
CA VAL A 317 5.38 -9.99 -5.65
C VAL A 317 6.19 -10.10 -4.37
N LYS A 318 7.30 -10.85 -4.42
CA LYS A 318 8.13 -11.09 -3.25
C LYS A 318 9.62 -11.16 -3.59
N ASN A 319 10.46 -10.77 -2.63
CA ASN A 319 11.92 -10.82 -2.74
C ASN A 319 12.47 -10.02 -3.93
N SER A 320 11.75 -8.98 -4.37
CA SER A 320 11.98 -8.28 -5.64
C SER A 320 12.55 -6.88 -5.45
N THR A 321 13.19 -6.33 -6.49
CA THR A 321 13.75 -4.97 -6.48
C THR A 321 13.24 -4.17 -7.67
N PHE A 322 12.86 -2.92 -7.43
CA PHE A 322 12.42 -1.96 -8.44
C PHE A 322 13.21 -0.67 -8.26
N GLU A 323 14.07 -0.33 -9.20
CA GLU A 323 14.94 0.85 -9.14
C GLU A 323 14.78 1.72 -10.39
N ARG A 324 14.81 3.06 -10.22
CA ARG A 324 14.94 4.04 -11.31
C ARG A 324 13.90 3.90 -12.42
N LEU A 325 12.63 3.78 -12.03
CA LEU A 325 11.52 3.74 -12.98
C LEU A 325 11.07 5.15 -13.40
N GLY A 326 10.67 5.28 -14.66
CA GLY A 326 10.07 6.48 -15.23
C GLY A 326 8.64 6.72 -14.77
N ASP A 327 7.97 5.67 -14.29
CA ASP A 327 6.64 5.72 -13.67
C ASP A 327 6.56 4.81 -12.43
N ASP A 328 5.48 4.04 -12.26
CA ASP A 328 5.18 3.29 -11.04
C ASP A 328 5.90 1.93 -10.97
N ALA A 329 6.30 1.46 -9.78
CA ALA A 329 6.84 0.09 -9.67
C ALA A 329 5.77 -0.95 -10.02
N ILE A 330 4.55 -0.76 -9.50
CA ILE A 330 3.39 -1.57 -9.84
C ILE A 330 2.14 -0.69 -9.91
N ASN A 331 1.33 -0.88 -10.95
CA ASN A 331 -0.02 -0.33 -11.05
C ASN A 331 -1.04 -1.46 -11.32
N VAL A 332 -2.01 -1.64 -10.41
CA VAL A 332 -3.02 -2.71 -10.51
C VAL A 332 -4.41 -2.13 -10.45
N HIS A 333 -5.19 -2.35 -11.52
CA HIS A 333 -6.56 -1.86 -11.66
C HIS A 333 -7.39 -2.68 -12.64
N ASN A 334 -8.66 -2.30 -12.74
CA ASN A 334 -9.49 -2.54 -13.90
C ASN A 334 -10.16 -1.23 -14.35
N ARG A 335 -10.56 -1.18 -15.63
CA ARG A 335 -11.30 -0.02 -16.14
C ARG A 335 -12.69 0.08 -15.51
N VAL A 336 -13.09 1.31 -15.21
CA VAL A 336 -14.42 1.67 -14.72
C VAL A 336 -15.32 1.97 -15.92
N GLY A 337 -16.54 1.42 -15.93
CA GLY A 337 -17.56 1.73 -16.93
C GLY A 337 -18.44 2.87 -16.47
N LEU A 338 -18.70 3.84 -17.34
CA LEU A 338 -19.68 4.92 -17.12
C LEU A 338 -21.03 4.52 -17.74
N ILE A 339 -22.13 4.63 -17.00
CA ILE A 339 -23.47 4.30 -17.49
C ILE A 339 -23.94 5.41 -18.43
N SER A 340 -24.02 5.13 -19.73
CA SER A 340 -24.56 6.07 -20.72
C SER A 340 -26.07 5.93 -20.90
N SER A 341 -26.61 4.73 -20.71
CA SER A 341 -28.04 4.46 -20.66
C SER A 341 -28.31 3.14 -19.92
N PHE A 342 -29.50 2.99 -19.35
CA PHE A 342 -29.93 1.73 -18.73
C PHE A 342 -31.43 1.51 -18.85
N GLY A 343 -31.84 0.24 -18.81
CA GLY A 343 -33.22 -0.23 -18.70
C GLY A 343 -33.38 -1.20 -17.53
N GLN A 344 -34.47 -1.96 -17.49
CA GLN A 344 -34.86 -2.76 -16.32
C GLN A 344 -33.73 -3.64 -15.75
N ASN A 345 -32.94 -4.32 -16.60
CA ASN A 345 -31.83 -5.19 -16.19
C ASN A 345 -30.62 -5.12 -17.14
N GLN A 346 -30.43 -4.00 -17.84
CA GLN A 346 -29.28 -3.84 -18.75
C GLN A 346 -28.80 -2.39 -18.79
N ALA A 347 -27.50 -2.20 -18.99
CA ALA A 347 -26.90 -0.87 -19.12
C ALA A 347 -25.84 -0.85 -20.22
N LYS A 348 -25.76 0.27 -20.94
CA LYS A 348 -24.68 0.57 -21.88
C LYS A 348 -23.57 1.30 -21.14
N LEU A 349 -22.33 0.83 -21.32
CA LEU A 349 -21.15 1.32 -20.61
C LEU A 349 -20.14 1.97 -21.57
N ILE A 350 -19.66 3.16 -21.23
CA ILE A 350 -18.63 3.89 -21.99
C ILE A 350 -17.41 4.23 -21.12
N ASN A 351 -16.28 4.55 -21.74
CA ASN A 351 -15.07 5.06 -21.08
C ASN A 351 -15.19 6.58 -20.88
N LEU A 352 -14.59 7.09 -19.81
CA LEU A 352 -14.62 8.52 -19.46
C LEU A 352 -13.74 9.41 -20.36
N PHE A 353 -12.75 8.84 -21.05
CA PHE A 353 -11.73 9.63 -21.77
C PHE A 353 -12.12 10.03 -23.19
N ASP A 354 -12.79 9.13 -23.90
CA ASP A 354 -13.04 9.24 -25.34
C ASP A 354 -14.50 8.99 -25.69
N ASP A 355 -15.36 8.84 -24.68
CA ASP A 355 -16.78 8.48 -24.78
C ASP A 355 -17.05 7.21 -25.61
N LYS A 356 -16.00 6.41 -25.87
CA LYS A 356 -16.15 5.14 -26.58
C LYS A 356 -16.63 4.07 -25.63
N GLY A 357 -17.33 3.09 -26.18
CA GLY A 357 -17.72 1.88 -25.48
C GLY A 357 -16.58 1.23 -24.68
N VAL A 358 -16.90 0.68 -23.50
CA VAL A 358 -15.91 -0.08 -22.70
C VAL A 358 -15.39 -1.33 -23.43
N GLY A 359 -16.06 -1.76 -24.50
CA GLY A 359 -15.77 -2.94 -25.29
C GLY A 359 -16.33 -4.21 -24.67
N ASN A 360 -16.58 -5.22 -25.50
CA ASN A 360 -17.09 -6.53 -25.07
C ASN A 360 -16.15 -7.31 -24.12
N LYS A 361 -14.92 -6.83 -23.93
CA LYS A 361 -13.87 -7.44 -23.08
C LYS A 361 -13.89 -6.95 -21.63
N TRP A 362 -14.67 -5.89 -21.35
CA TRP A 362 -14.69 -5.24 -20.04
C TRP A 362 -15.07 -6.20 -18.89
N ALA A 363 -15.99 -7.13 -19.15
CA ALA A 363 -16.38 -8.13 -18.15
C ALA A 363 -16.83 -9.46 -18.77
N ARG A 364 -16.84 -10.52 -17.95
CA ARG A 364 -17.35 -11.85 -18.32
C ARG A 364 -18.74 -12.07 -17.77
N ILE A 365 -19.48 -13.01 -18.38
CA ILE A 365 -20.68 -13.56 -17.73
C ILE A 365 -20.28 -14.19 -16.40
N GLY A 366 -21.03 -13.92 -15.35
CA GLY A 366 -20.73 -14.29 -13.97
C GLY A 366 -19.81 -13.33 -13.21
N SER A 367 -19.29 -12.25 -13.84
CA SER A 367 -18.55 -11.22 -13.12
C SER A 367 -19.45 -10.51 -12.12
N LYS A 368 -19.02 -10.45 -10.86
CA LYS A 368 -19.56 -9.53 -9.85
C LYS A 368 -19.09 -8.11 -10.15
N VAL A 369 -20.04 -7.18 -10.08
CA VAL A 369 -19.81 -5.74 -10.29
C VAL A 369 -20.44 -4.93 -9.17
N ASN A 370 -19.91 -3.72 -8.96
CA ASN A 370 -20.55 -2.73 -8.11
C ASN A 370 -21.03 -1.55 -8.94
N PHE A 371 -22.27 -1.14 -8.72
CA PHE A 371 -22.77 0.15 -9.16
C PHE A 371 -22.39 1.21 -8.14
N VAL A 372 -21.81 2.31 -8.60
CA VAL A 372 -21.16 3.32 -7.78
C VAL A 372 -21.67 4.71 -8.15
N ASN A 373 -22.09 5.48 -7.16
CA ASN A 373 -22.51 6.86 -7.35
C ASN A 373 -21.31 7.72 -7.78
N LYS A 374 -21.42 8.47 -8.88
CA LYS A 374 -20.29 9.26 -9.41
C LYS A 374 -19.78 10.33 -8.44
N GLU A 375 -20.71 11.07 -7.83
CA GLU A 375 -20.38 12.20 -6.97
C GLU A 375 -19.76 11.73 -5.65
N SER A 376 -20.43 10.85 -4.93
CA SER A 376 -19.95 10.36 -3.61
C SER A 376 -18.87 9.28 -3.70
N GLY A 377 -18.76 8.57 -4.83
CA GLY A 377 -17.91 7.39 -5.00
C GLY A 377 -18.36 6.16 -4.20
N LEU A 378 -19.54 6.20 -3.57
CA LEU A 378 -20.06 5.11 -2.75
C LEU A 378 -20.78 4.06 -3.60
N ILE A 379 -20.65 2.80 -3.20
CA ILE A 379 -21.38 1.67 -3.78
C ILE A 379 -22.88 1.85 -3.45
N ILE A 380 -23.71 1.93 -4.49
CA ILE A 380 -25.18 1.95 -4.39
C ILE A 380 -25.70 0.51 -4.23
N GLY A 381 -25.12 -0.43 -4.96
CA GLY A 381 -25.42 -1.86 -4.85
C GLY A 381 -24.51 -2.70 -5.73
N SER A 382 -24.60 -4.02 -5.58
CA SER A 382 -23.82 -4.99 -6.35
C SER A 382 -24.74 -5.84 -7.22
N SER A 383 -24.19 -6.38 -8.31
CA SER A 383 -24.90 -7.29 -9.21
C SER A 383 -23.94 -8.27 -9.86
N VAL A 384 -24.49 -9.19 -10.66
CA VAL A 384 -23.75 -10.15 -11.48
C VAL A 384 -24.12 -9.91 -12.94
N ILE A 385 -23.12 -9.92 -13.82
CA ILE A 385 -23.36 -9.86 -15.27
C ILE A 385 -23.89 -11.21 -15.74
N VAL A 386 -25.08 -11.22 -16.35
CA VAL A 386 -25.73 -12.44 -16.84
C VAL A 386 -25.64 -12.59 -18.36
N ALA A 387 -25.45 -11.49 -19.10
CA ALA A 387 -25.20 -11.55 -20.54
C ALA A 387 -24.41 -10.33 -21.04
N ASN A 388 -23.66 -10.51 -22.13
CA ASN A 388 -23.17 -9.41 -22.96
C ASN A 388 -24.08 -9.31 -24.20
N LYS A 389 -24.79 -8.20 -24.35
CA LYS A 389 -25.78 -7.97 -25.43
C LYS A 389 -25.14 -7.36 -26.69
N GLY A 390 -23.84 -7.09 -26.70
CA GLY A 390 -23.16 -6.36 -27.76
C GLY A 390 -23.36 -4.86 -27.67
N GLY A 391 -22.62 -4.09 -28.47
CA GLY A 391 -22.70 -2.61 -28.47
C GLY A 391 -22.40 -1.98 -27.10
N ASP A 392 -21.52 -2.62 -26.32
CA ASP A 392 -21.15 -2.20 -24.96
C ASP A 392 -22.29 -2.26 -23.94
N THR A 393 -23.38 -2.97 -24.28
CA THR A 393 -24.51 -3.22 -23.39
C THR A 393 -24.34 -4.55 -22.68
N TYR A 394 -24.43 -4.49 -21.36
CA TYR A 394 -24.38 -5.65 -20.48
C TYR A 394 -25.73 -5.83 -19.78
N ALA A 395 -26.19 -7.07 -19.67
CA ALA A 395 -27.32 -7.43 -18.85
C ALA A 395 -26.84 -7.90 -17.47
N PHE A 396 -27.55 -7.48 -16.44
CA PHE A 396 -27.26 -7.74 -15.04
C PHE A 396 -28.40 -8.55 -14.43
N ASP A 397 -28.11 -9.36 -13.42
CA ASP A 397 -29.12 -10.10 -12.66
C ASP A 397 -30.20 -9.15 -12.12
N ASN A 398 -29.74 -8.01 -11.58
CA ASN A 398 -30.54 -6.85 -11.25
C ASN A 398 -29.73 -5.55 -11.40
N ILE A 399 -30.41 -4.43 -11.61
CA ILE A 399 -29.82 -3.09 -11.42
C ILE A 399 -30.36 -2.50 -10.11
N PRO A 400 -29.51 -2.06 -9.16
CA PRO A 400 -29.96 -1.47 -7.91
C PRO A 400 -30.87 -0.25 -8.11
N THR A 401 -31.80 -0.03 -7.19
CA THR A 401 -32.63 1.20 -7.19
C THR A 401 -31.78 2.43 -6.89
N GLY A 402 -32.07 3.56 -7.55
CA GLY A 402 -31.39 4.84 -7.30
C GLY A 402 -30.19 5.14 -8.21
N ILE A 403 -29.88 4.24 -9.16
CA ILE A 403 -28.88 4.47 -10.22
C ILE A 403 -29.34 5.56 -11.19
N LYS A 404 -28.39 6.35 -11.67
CA LYS A 404 -28.61 7.39 -12.69
C LYS A 404 -27.65 7.23 -13.86
N VAL A 405 -28.02 7.78 -15.02
CA VAL A 405 -27.08 7.98 -16.13
C VAL A 405 -25.93 8.85 -15.63
N GLY A 406 -24.70 8.46 -15.97
CA GLY A 406 -23.48 9.08 -15.47
C GLY A 406 -22.90 8.45 -14.20
N ASP A 407 -23.60 7.51 -13.54
CA ASP A 407 -22.99 6.71 -12.47
C ASP A 407 -22.00 5.67 -13.03
N PHE A 408 -21.18 5.11 -12.16
CA PHE A 408 -20.14 4.16 -12.53
C PHE A 408 -20.55 2.70 -12.28
N VAL A 409 -19.96 1.79 -13.05
CA VAL A 409 -19.93 0.35 -12.77
C VAL A 409 -18.48 -0.09 -12.70
N THR A 410 -18.12 -0.78 -11.61
CA THR A 410 -16.76 -1.29 -11.38
C THR A 410 -16.76 -2.82 -11.35
N ASN A 411 -15.79 -3.46 -12.01
CA ASN A 411 -15.69 -4.91 -12.08
C ASN A 411 -14.74 -5.44 -11.01
N VAL A 412 -15.29 -5.77 -9.85
CA VAL A 412 -14.52 -6.34 -8.72
C VAL A 412 -13.99 -7.75 -9.00
N SER A 413 -14.53 -8.45 -10.00
CA SER A 413 -14.08 -9.81 -10.34
C SER A 413 -12.86 -9.84 -11.26
N LYS A 414 -12.56 -8.73 -11.97
CA LYS A 414 -11.38 -8.59 -12.85
C LYS A 414 -10.24 -7.80 -12.19
N THR A 415 -10.17 -7.86 -10.87
CA THR A 415 -9.05 -7.34 -10.08
C THR A 415 -8.55 -8.41 -9.11
N PRO A 416 -7.22 -8.56 -8.93
CA PRO A 416 -6.66 -9.59 -8.07
C PRO A 416 -6.62 -9.13 -6.61
N GLU A 417 -6.46 -10.08 -5.68
CA GLU A 417 -5.88 -9.78 -4.37
C GLU A 417 -4.37 -9.57 -4.54
N VAL A 418 -3.81 -8.52 -3.94
CA VAL A 418 -2.38 -8.17 -4.13
C VAL A 418 -1.56 -8.42 -2.87
N ASP A 419 -0.45 -9.14 -3.00
CA ASP A 419 0.54 -9.33 -1.95
C ASP A 419 1.91 -8.82 -2.41
N PHE A 420 2.42 -7.77 -1.76
CA PHE A 420 3.75 -7.22 -1.99
C PHE A 420 4.60 -7.36 -0.73
N MET A 421 5.64 -8.19 -0.78
CA MET A 421 6.34 -8.64 0.42
C MET A 421 7.85 -8.65 0.26
N ASN A 422 8.61 -8.34 1.32
CA ASN A 422 10.06 -8.49 1.37
C ASN A 422 10.79 -7.90 0.13
N SER A 423 10.31 -6.77 -0.38
CA SER A 423 10.75 -6.20 -1.66
C SER A 423 11.16 -4.75 -1.50
N THR A 424 11.94 -4.23 -2.44
CA THR A 424 12.47 -2.86 -2.40
C THR A 424 12.04 -2.06 -3.62
N VAL A 425 11.57 -0.83 -3.41
CA VAL A 425 11.31 0.16 -4.48
C VAL A 425 12.10 1.42 -4.19
N ARG A 426 12.90 1.91 -5.13
CA ARG A 426 13.76 3.08 -4.89
C ARG A 426 14.15 3.93 -6.10
N TYR A 427 14.59 5.16 -5.83
CA TYR A 427 15.14 6.11 -6.83
C TYR A 427 14.24 6.36 -8.04
N SER A 428 12.92 6.21 -7.87
CA SER A 428 11.96 6.18 -8.99
C SER A 428 11.21 7.49 -9.11
N ARG A 429 10.93 7.90 -10.35
CA ARG A 429 10.32 9.19 -10.67
C ARG A 429 8.90 9.32 -10.14
N ALA A 430 8.03 8.32 -10.27
CA ALA A 430 6.63 8.52 -9.94
C ALA A 430 6.25 7.94 -8.58
N ARG A 431 5.34 6.96 -8.52
CA ARG A 431 4.88 6.34 -7.27
C ARG A 431 5.57 4.99 -7.09
N GLY A 432 5.57 4.48 -5.86
CA GLY A 432 5.97 3.09 -5.62
C GLY A 432 4.88 2.13 -6.10
N LEU A 433 3.84 1.95 -5.30
CA LEU A 433 2.70 1.09 -5.64
C LEU A 433 1.45 1.93 -5.89
N VAL A 434 0.72 1.66 -6.96
CA VAL A 434 -0.61 2.22 -7.24
C VAL A 434 -1.63 1.08 -7.23
N LEU A 435 -2.44 1.01 -6.17
CA LEU A 435 -3.28 -0.14 -5.87
C LEU A 435 -4.76 0.25 -5.86
N GLN A 436 -5.49 -0.27 -6.85
CA GLN A 436 -6.90 0.01 -7.10
C GLN A 436 -7.69 -1.31 -7.13
N VAL A 437 -7.57 -2.07 -6.04
CA VAL A 437 -8.05 -3.46 -5.95
C VAL A 437 -8.80 -3.72 -4.63
N PRO A 438 -9.75 -4.66 -4.56
CA PRO A 438 -10.54 -4.89 -3.35
C PRO A 438 -9.73 -5.24 -2.11
N LYS A 439 -8.66 -6.03 -2.24
CA LYS A 439 -7.83 -6.49 -1.11
C LYS A 439 -6.35 -6.44 -1.41
N LEU A 440 -5.57 -5.96 -0.45
CA LEU A 440 -4.12 -5.88 -0.58
C LEU A 440 -3.35 -6.06 0.75
N ARG A 441 -2.12 -6.56 0.64
CA ARG A 441 -1.12 -6.65 1.70
C ARG A 441 0.23 -6.13 1.21
N VAL A 442 0.81 -5.18 1.93
CA VAL A 442 2.16 -4.65 1.70
C VAL A 442 2.95 -4.83 2.98
N ILE A 443 3.90 -5.78 2.99
CA ILE A 443 4.50 -6.28 4.24
C ILE A 443 6.03 -6.39 4.14
N ASN A 444 6.74 -5.91 5.16
CA ASN A 444 8.20 -6.06 5.28
C ASN A 444 9.00 -5.52 4.08
N SER A 445 8.52 -4.47 3.41
CA SER A 445 9.13 -3.91 2.21
C SER A 445 9.79 -2.55 2.47
N VAL A 446 10.66 -2.14 1.55
CA VAL A 446 11.40 -0.87 1.60
C VAL A 446 10.97 0.03 0.45
N PHE A 447 10.68 1.29 0.76
CA PHE A 447 10.38 2.36 -0.20
C PHE A 447 11.31 3.53 0.09
N GLU A 448 12.15 3.91 -0.86
CA GLU A 448 13.21 4.90 -0.59
C GLU A 448 13.51 5.83 -1.78
N ASN A 449 13.65 7.14 -1.55
CA ASN A 449 14.01 8.10 -2.60
C ASN A 449 13.04 8.06 -3.80
N ILE A 450 11.74 8.06 -3.51
CA ILE A 450 10.67 8.05 -4.52
C ILE A 450 10.04 9.44 -4.54
N SER A 451 9.91 10.05 -5.71
CA SER A 451 9.41 11.44 -5.80
C SER A 451 8.00 11.58 -5.23
N GLY A 452 7.11 10.65 -5.58
CA GLY A 452 5.72 10.57 -5.11
C GLY A 452 5.55 9.63 -3.91
N PRO A 453 4.31 9.22 -3.58
CA PRO A 453 4.04 8.27 -2.51
C PRO A 453 4.75 6.94 -2.76
N GLY A 454 5.27 6.34 -1.69
CA GLY A 454 5.75 4.95 -1.74
C GLY A 454 4.58 3.98 -1.93
N ILE A 455 3.44 4.27 -1.31
CA ILE A 455 2.21 3.48 -1.44
C ILE A 455 1.03 4.42 -1.69
N LEU A 456 0.37 4.26 -2.83
CA LEU A 456 -0.86 4.94 -3.21
C LEU A 456 -2.01 3.92 -3.30
N ILE A 457 -2.98 4.08 -2.41
CA ILE A 457 -4.28 3.41 -2.51
C ILE A 457 -5.25 4.39 -3.15
N THR A 458 -5.82 4.03 -4.29
CA THR A 458 -6.67 4.98 -5.01
C THR A 458 -7.78 4.37 -5.85
N THR A 459 -8.56 5.25 -6.46
CA THR A 459 -9.40 5.02 -7.63
C THR A 459 -9.16 6.18 -8.59
N GLY A 460 -9.11 5.93 -9.89
CA GLY A 460 -8.94 6.96 -10.91
C GLY A 460 -10.25 7.49 -11.50
N PHE A 461 -11.37 7.53 -10.76
CA PHE A 461 -12.70 7.79 -11.34
C PHE A 461 -12.78 9.01 -12.26
N ASP A 462 -12.15 10.13 -11.90
CA ASP A 462 -12.34 11.42 -12.59
C ASP A 462 -11.42 11.66 -13.78
N ARG A 463 -10.33 10.90 -13.88
CA ARG A 463 -9.35 11.07 -14.94
C ARG A 463 -9.05 9.75 -15.60
N TRP A 464 -8.54 8.79 -14.83
CA TRP A 464 -8.01 7.53 -15.38
C TRP A 464 -9.08 6.48 -15.69
N ALA A 465 -10.30 6.64 -15.17
CA ALA A 465 -11.35 5.63 -15.20
C ALA A 465 -10.83 4.26 -14.73
N GLU A 466 -10.07 4.25 -13.62
CA GLU A 466 -9.46 3.06 -13.03
C GLU A 466 -10.03 2.79 -11.63
N GLY A 467 -10.19 1.53 -11.26
CA GLY A 467 -10.78 1.09 -9.99
C GLY A 467 -10.80 -0.42 -9.86
N PRO A 468 -11.49 -1.01 -8.85
CA PRO A 468 -12.42 -0.38 -7.89
C PRO A 468 -11.73 0.21 -6.65
N GLY A 469 -12.54 0.77 -5.73
CA GLY A 469 -12.06 1.19 -4.41
C GLY A 469 -11.64 0.01 -3.52
N VAL A 470 -10.56 0.20 -2.76
CA VAL A 470 -10.05 -0.79 -1.79
C VAL A 470 -11.03 -1.05 -0.65
N THR A 471 -11.30 -2.33 -0.35
CA THR A 471 -12.21 -2.76 0.73
C THR A 471 -11.51 -3.40 1.93
N SER A 472 -10.24 -3.77 1.79
CA SER A 472 -9.40 -4.20 2.90
C SER A 472 -7.93 -4.05 2.55
N ALA A 473 -7.15 -3.42 3.42
CA ALA A 473 -5.71 -3.29 3.23
C ALA A 473 -4.92 -3.54 4.51
N VAL A 474 -3.75 -4.15 4.38
CA VAL A 474 -2.75 -4.24 5.44
C VAL A 474 -1.42 -3.72 4.92
N ILE A 475 -0.95 -2.60 5.49
CA ILE A 475 0.36 -2.02 5.24
C ILE A 475 1.14 -2.14 6.54
N ARG A 476 2.08 -3.10 6.60
CA ARG A 476 2.71 -3.47 7.87
C ARG A 476 4.22 -3.69 7.79
N ASN A 477 4.94 -3.23 8.81
CA ASN A 477 6.39 -3.47 8.95
C ASN A 477 7.24 -2.96 7.77
N ASN A 478 6.77 -1.94 7.04
CA ASN A 478 7.52 -1.38 5.93
C ASN A 478 8.46 -0.25 6.42
N LYS A 479 9.56 -0.05 5.70
CA LYS A 479 10.43 1.13 5.86
C LYS A 479 10.19 2.07 4.69
N ILE A 480 9.75 3.29 4.97
CA ILE A 480 9.42 4.30 3.93
C ILE A 480 10.24 5.55 4.21
N ARG A 481 11.14 5.94 3.30
CA ARG A 481 12.13 7.00 3.56
C ARG A 481 12.26 7.92 2.37
N LYS A 482 12.27 9.24 2.61
CA LYS A 482 12.46 10.22 1.53
C LYS A 482 11.48 9.98 0.37
N CYS A 483 10.22 9.68 0.71
CA CYS A 483 9.13 9.53 -0.25
C CYS A 483 8.17 10.73 -0.15
N ALA A 484 7.42 10.98 -1.23
CA ALA A 484 6.43 12.05 -1.31
C ALA A 484 7.02 13.44 -1.03
N ASN A 485 8.24 13.66 -1.54
CA ASN A 485 8.96 14.92 -1.43
C ASN A 485 8.69 15.86 -2.61
N TYR A 486 8.12 15.33 -3.69
CA TYR A 486 7.83 16.02 -4.95
C TYR A 486 6.45 15.63 -5.48
N LEU A 487 6.14 16.00 -6.73
CA LEU A 487 4.89 15.68 -7.45
C LEU A 487 3.61 16.17 -6.75
N ASN A 488 3.70 17.18 -5.87
CA ASN A 488 2.57 17.65 -5.05
C ASN A 488 1.88 16.52 -4.26
N SER A 489 2.64 15.50 -3.87
CA SER A 489 2.10 14.38 -3.09
C SER A 489 1.71 14.84 -1.68
N LEU A 490 0.57 14.34 -1.19
CA LEU A 490 0.02 14.68 0.13
C LEU A 490 0.54 13.78 1.25
N GLY A 491 1.12 12.62 0.92
CA GLY A 491 1.75 11.77 1.92
C GLY A 491 2.51 10.56 1.36
N ALA A 492 3.42 10.01 2.16
CA ALA A 492 4.25 8.87 1.79
C ALA A 492 3.46 7.56 1.68
N ILE A 493 2.45 7.39 2.54
CA ILE A 493 1.30 6.51 2.30
C ILE A 493 0.10 7.43 2.01
N LEU A 494 -0.42 7.36 0.79
CA LEU A 494 -1.53 8.18 0.32
C LEU A 494 -2.75 7.31 0.02
N ILE A 495 -3.91 7.69 0.59
CA ILE A 495 -5.21 7.09 0.29
C ILE A 495 -6.15 8.20 -0.21
N SER A 496 -6.60 8.11 -1.46
CA SER A 496 -7.42 9.13 -2.12
C SER A 496 -8.22 8.57 -3.29
N SER A 497 -9.29 9.24 -3.72
CA SER A 497 -10.04 8.84 -4.93
C SER A 497 -9.50 9.47 -6.23
N ASN A 498 -8.21 9.84 -6.26
CA ASN A 498 -7.52 10.32 -7.47
C ASN A 498 -6.00 10.08 -7.38
N HIS A 499 -5.38 9.85 -8.54
CA HIS A 499 -3.95 9.61 -8.69
C HIS A 499 -3.07 10.86 -8.58
N ASP A 500 -3.55 12.00 -9.08
CA ASP A 500 -2.65 13.09 -9.52
C ASP A 500 -2.76 14.39 -8.72
N ASN A 501 -3.80 14.58 -7.91
CA ASN A 501 -3.98 15.82 -7.16
C ASN A 501 -4.96 15.70 -5.98
N ALA A 502 -5.02 16.77 -5.18
CA ALA A 502 -5.90 16.88 -4.02
C ALA A 502 -7.41 16.85 -4.33
N ARG A 503 -7.85 16.94 -5.59
CA ARG A 503 -9.28 16.90 -5.95
C ARG A 503 -9.93 15.56 -5.60
N GLY A 504 -9.14 14.49 -5.52
CA GLY A 504 -9.61 13.17 -5.09
C GLY A 504 -9.95 13.03 -3.60
N THR A 505 -9.84 14.09 -2.81
CA THR A 505 -9.99 14.05 -1.34
C THR A 505 -11.38 14.45 -0.85
N GLU A 506 -12.23 14.99 -1.73
CA GLU A 506 -13.51 15.63 -1.36
C GLU A 506 -14.72 14.68 -1.29
N ARG A 507 -14.58 13.42 -1.73
CA ARG A 507 -15.69 12.46 -1.74
C ARG A 507 -16.09 12.00 -0.35
N SER A 508 -17.25 11.33 -0.27
CA SER A 508 -17.76 10.81 1.00
C SER A 508 -16.88 9.69 1.59
N PRO A 509 -16.77 9.57 2.93
CA PRO A 509 -16.10 8.46 3.58
C PRO A 509 -16.73 7.11 3.19
N GLY A 510 -15.91 6.20 2.69
CA GLY A 510 -16.32 4.83 2.36
C GLY A 510 -16.00 4.39 0.92
N VAL A 511 -15.39 5.26 0.10
CA VAL A 511 -14.79 4.84 -1.18
C VAL A 511 -13.73 3.76 -0.90
N HIS A 512 -12.90 4.00 0.10
CA HIS A 512 -11.98 3.02 0.66
C HIS A 512 -12.45 2.53 2.02
N ARG A 513 -12.18 1.26 2.35
CA ARG A 513 -12.62 0.66 3.62
C ARG A 513 -11.58 -0.25 4.26
N ASN A 514 -11.61 -0.35 5.59
CA ASN A 514 -10.90 -1.35 6.40
C ASN A 514 -9.38 -1.40 6.11
N ILE A 515 -8.73 -0.25 6.30
CA ILE A 515 -7.30 -0.07 6.05
C ILE A 515 -6.53 -0.13 7.36
N ARG A 516 -5.47 -0.95 7.42
CA ARG A 516 -4.59 -1.06 8.59
C ARG A 516 -3.16 -0.71 8.22
N ILE A 517 -2.66 0.39 8.76
CA ILE A 517 -1.28 0.88 8.64
C ILE A 517 -0.59 0.66 9.98
N VAL A 518 0.21 -0.40 10.08
CA VAL A 518 0.69 -0.91 11.37
C VAL A 518 2.20 -1.11 11.42
N ARG A 519 2.90 -0.60 12.43
CA ARG A 519 4.34 -0.87 12.65
C ARG A 519 5.25 -0.51 11.47
N ASN A 520 4.92 0.52 10.72
CA ASN A 520 5.80 1.04 9.66
C ASN A 520 6.80 2.06 10.24
N ASP A 521 8.00 2.13 9.67
CA ASP A 521 9.04 3.12 9.97
C ASP A 521 9.09 4.13 8.81
N ILE A 522 8.47 5.30 8.99
CA ILE A 522 8.35 6.35 7.97
C ILE A 522 9.24 7.53 8.35
N ARG A 523 10.17 7.93 7.47
CA ARG A 523 11.14 8.99 7.78
C ARG A 523 11.38 9.98 6.65
N ASN A 524 11.75 11.19 7.04
CA ASN A 524 12.30 12.23 6.15
C ASN A 524 11.36 12.57 4.98
N THR A 525 10.10 12.91 5.29
CA THR A 525 9.08 13.25 4.28
C THR A 525 8.73 14.74 4.36
N ASN A 526 8.61 15.40 3.21
CA ASN A 526 8.13 16.78 3.12
C ASN A 526 6.64 16.84 3.44
N SER A 527 5.87 15.91 2.87
CA SER A 527 4.43 15.76 3.11
C SER A 527 4.14 14.82 4.29
N SER A 528 2.85 14.52 4.52
CA SER A 528 2.39 13.64 5.61
C SER A 528 3.07 12.27 5.56
N ALA A 529 3.30 11.64 6.71
CA ALA A 529 3.69 10.23 6.72
C ALA A 529 2.54 9.36 6.21
N VAL A 530 1.32 9.66 6.69
CA VAL A 530 0.07 9.06 6.24
C VAL A 530 -0.91 10.17 5.91
N PHE A 531 -1.36 10.24 4.66
CA PHE A 531 -2.50 11.05 4.28
C PHE A 531 -3.64 10.13 3.85
N ALA A 532 -4.75 10.18 4.57
CA ALA A 532 -5.92 9.39 4.26
C ALA A 532 -7.10 10.29 3.93
N SER A 533 -7.79 9.95 2.85
CA SER A 533 -9.05 10.58 2.51
C SER A 533 -10.12 9.58 2.12
N VAL A 534 -11.39 9.99 2.21
CA VAL A 534 -12.55 9.27 1.65
C VAL A 534 -12.70 7.83 2.18
N THR A 535 -12.22 7.58 3.41
CA THR A 535 -11.99 6.23 3.96
C THR A 535 -12.84 5.92 5.19
N ASP A 536 -13.47 4.74 5.22
CA ASP A 536 -14.16 4.20 6.39
C ASP A 536 -13.34 3.08 7.05
N LYS A 537 -13.21 3.09 8.38
CA LYS A 537 -12.40 2.14 9.15
C LYS A 537 -10.93 2.15 8.75
N ILE A 538 -10.20 3.21 9.13
CA ILE A 538 -8.74 3.30 8.97
C ILE A 538 -8.02 3.26 10.31
N ASN A 539 -7.06 2.34 10.46
CA ASN A 539 -6.27 2.16 11.66
C ASN A 539 -4.79 2.47 11.39
N VAL A 540 -4.26 3.51 12.02
CA VAL A 540 -2.84 3.90 12.00
C VAL A 540 -2.24 3.59 13.37
N VAL A 541 -1.59 2.44 13.52
CA VAL A 541 -1.25 1.89 14.84
C VAL A 541 0.21 1.48 14.97
N LYS A 542 0.88 1.86 16.06
CA LYS A 542 2.25 1.43 16.40
C LYS A 542 3.31 1.78 15.35
N ASN A 543 3.10 2.83 14.56
CA ASN A 543 4.07 3.27 13.56
C ASN A 543 5.10 4.23 14.20
N THR A 544 6.26 4.31 13.56
CA THR A 544 7.33 5.26 13.91
C THR A 544 7.45 6.28 12.78
N PHE A 545 7.24 7.56 13.09
CA PHE A 545 7.36 8.68 12.18
C PHE A 545 8.48 9.61 12.65
N VAL A 546 9.51 9.81 11.83
CA VAL A 546 10.70 10.62 12.19
C VAL A 546 10.99 11.64 11.10
N ASN A 547 11.08 12.92 11.46
CA ASN A 547 11.32 14.01 10.51
C ASN A 547 10.33 13.97 9.33
N VAL A 548 9.05 13.79 9.65
CA VAL A 548 7.97 13.78 8.65
C VAL A 548 7.24 15.13 8.65
N ASN A 549 6.45 15.38 7.61
CA ASN A 549 5.67 16.60 7.47
C ASN A 549 6.56 17.87 7.58
N GLN A 550 7.72 17.83 6.92
CA GLN A 550 8.73 18.88 7.04
C GLN A 550 8.41 20.13 6.20
N ARG A 551 7.66 19.97 5.11
CA ARG A 551 7.21 21.04 4.20
C ARG A 551 5.79 20.73 3.73
N PRO A 552 4.80 20.77 4.64
CA PRO A 552 3.41 20.47 4.30
C PRO A 552 2.86 21.38 3.21
N ASN A 553 1.86 20.87 2.49
CA ASN A 553 0.94 21.74 1.78
C ASN A 553 0.21 22.62 2.81
N SER A 554 0.08 23.92 2.54
CA SER A 554 -0.53 24.88 3.48
C SER A 554 -1.95 24.51 3.91
N LEU A 555 -2.71 23.81 3.06
CA LEU A 555 -4.07 23.34 3.35
C LEU A 555 -4.09 22.01 4.10
N PHE A 556 -3.02 21.21 3.99
CA PHE A 556 -2.99 19.81 4.42
C PHE A 556 -1.74 19.53 5.25
N ALA A 557 -1.71 20.04 6.48
CA ALA A 557 -0.58 19.90 7.39
C ALA A 557 -0.84 18.89 8.50
N GLY A 558 -0.09 17.78 8.52
CA GLY A 558 -0.13 16.77 9.59
C GLY A 558 0.80 15.59 9.32
N ALA A 559 1.53 15.07 10.32
CA ALA A 559 2.26 13.81 10.15
C ALA A 559 1.30 12.64 9.83
N VAL A 560 0.13 12.62 10.47
CA VAL A 560 -1.05 11.90 10.01
C VAL A 560 -2.13 12.90 9.69
N PHE A 561 -2.66 12.87 8.47
CA PHE A 561 -3.77 13.71 8.05
C PHE A 561 -4.94 12.85 7.61
N MET A 562 -6.14 13.13 8.13
CA MET A 562 -7.37 12.43 7.75
C MET A 562 -8.43 13.41 7.25
N LYS A 563 -8.83 13.28 5.99
CA LYS A 563 -9.88 14.08 5.35
C LYS A 563 -11.08 13.21 4.99
N ASN A 564 -12.33 13.59 5.30
CA ASN A 564 -13.50 12.78 4.92
C ASN A 564 -13.34 11.29 5.33
N CYS A 565 -12.85 11.04 6.54
CA CYS A 565 -12.63 9.69 7.07
C CYS A 565 -13.62 9.38 8.20
N LYS A 566 -13.93 8.09 8.43
CA LYS A 566 -14.75 7.71 9.59
C LYS A 566 -14.37 6.38 10.23
N ASN A 567 -14.78 6.18 11.49
CA ASN A 567 -14.63 4.92 12.23
C ASN A 567 -13.17 4.42 12.35
N GLY A 568 -12.21 5.35 12.45
CA GLY A 568 -10.78 5.05 12.44
C GLY A 568 -10.15 4.97 13.84
N VAL A 569 -8.89 4.53 13.89
CA VAL A 569 -8.09 4.47 15.11
C VAL A 569 -6.67 4.96 14.81
N ILE A 570 -6.17 5.93 15.55
CA ILE A 570 -4.75 6.30 15.58
C ILE A 570 -4.24 6.00 16.99
N LYS A 571 -3.33 5.04 17.12
CA LYS A 571 -2.91 4.57 18.45
C LYS A 571 -1.46 4.12 18.51
N ASP A 572 -0.79 4.41 19.62
CA ASP A 572 0.57 3.96 19.98
C ASP A 572 1.63 4.37 18.94
N ASN A 573 1.45 5.45 18.18
CA ASN A 573 2.42 5.90 17.18
C ASN A 573 3.48 6.79 17.83
N SER A 574 4.75 6.58 17.50
CA SER A 574 5.84 7.48 17.86
C SER A 574 6.00 8.54 16.77
N ILE A 575 5.75 9.81 17.08
CA ILE A 575 5.72 10.90 16.09
C ILE A 575 6.73 12.00 16.45
N SER A 576 7.73 12.15 15.60
CA SER A 576 8.65 13.28 15.52
C SER A 576 8.41 14.03 14.20
N SER A 577 7.83 15.22 14.28
CA SER A 577 7.55 16.12 13.15
C SER A 577 7.84 17.57 13.55
N SER A 578 8.22 18.41 12.59
CA SER A 578 8.37 19.85 12.79
C SER A 578 7.04 20.59 12.70
N GLY A 579 6.08 20.06 11.91
CA GLY A 579 4.70 20.55 11.84
C GLY A 579 3.72 19.80 12.74
N LYS A 580 2.41 20.05 12.53
CA LYS A 580 1.30 19.35 13.22
C LYS A 580 1.50 17.82 13.18
N LYS A 581 1.27 17.15 14.32
CA LYS A 581 1.41 15.69 14.42
C LYS A 581 0.22 14.96 13.81
N ILE A 582 -0.99 15.34 14.19
CA ILE A 582 -2.22 14.72 13.70
C ILE A 582 -3.22 15.83 13.37
N SER A 583 -3.86 15.73 12.21
CA SER A 583 -4.85 16.69 11.73
C SER A 583 -6.05 15.99 11.09
N PHE A 584 -7.21 16.62 11.21
CA PHE A 584 -8.48 16.12 10.69
C PHE A 584 -9.20 17.20 9.90
N GLU A 585 -9.88 16.79 8.85
CA GLU A 585 -10.84 17.60 8.11
C GLU A 585 -12.06 16.73 7.80
N HIS A 586 -13.27 17.18 8.13
CA HIS A 586 -14.52 16.45 7.85
C HIS A 586 -14.49 14.95 8.23
N SER A 587 -13.82 14.60 9.34
CA SER A 587 -13.60 13.20 9.76
C SER A 587 -14.29 12.90 11.10
N TYR A 588 -14.82 11.69 11.26
CA TYR A 588 -15.77 11.37 12.35
C TYR A 588 -15.47 10.03 13.03
N ASN A 589 -15.72 9.90 14.33
CA ASN A 589 -15.50 8.66 15.10
C ASN A 589 -14.08 8.11 14.91
N ILE A 590 -13.07 8.97 15.07
CA ILE A 590 -11.66 8.57 15.03
C ILE A 590 -11.16 8.42 16.47
N ARG A 591 -10.67 7.25 16.87
CA ARG A 591 -10.15 7.03 18.22
C ARG A 591 -8.66 7.34 18.29
N LEU A 592 -8.23 8.22 19.18
CA LEU A 592 -6.84 8.64 19.41
C LEU A 592 -6.36 8.14 20.78
N ASP A 593 -5.44 7.19 20.88
CA ASP A 593 -4.79 6.83 22.16
C ASP A 593 -5.72 6.75 23.41
N ASN A 594 -6.96 6.26 23.20
CA ASN A 594 -8.07 6.12 24.15
C ASN A 594 -9.06 7.31 24.32
N THR A 595 -8.97 8.37 23.52
CA THR A 595 -10.03 9.39 23.31
C THR A 595 -10.75 9.21 21.98
N ILE A 596 -12.01 9.65 21.88
CA ILE A 596 -12.81 9.57 20.66
C ILE A 596 -12.97 10.97 20.08
N HIS A 597 -12.49 11.19 18.87
CA HIS A 597 -12.75 12.36 18.07
C HIS A 597 -14.10 12.21 17.36
N ASN A 598 -15.12 12.91 17.86
CA ASN A 598 -16.46 13.04 17.28
C ASN A 598 -16.80 14.53 17.12
N PRO A 599 -16.49 15.18 15.99
CA PRO A 599 -17.03 16.50 15.76
C PRO A 599 -18.54 16.38 15.60
N ILE A 600 -19.29 17.05 16.48
CA ILE A 600 -20.75 17.18 16.34
C ILE A 600 -21.00 18.04 15.11
N LYS A 601 -21.80 17.51 14.19
CA LYS A 601 -22.12 18.18 12.94
C LYS A 601 -23.28 19.13 13.16
N TYR A 602 -22.99 20.41 13.37
CA TYR A 602 -24.01 21.46 13.28
C TYR A 602 -24.21 21.85 11.82
N LYS A 603 -25.43 22.25 11.43
CA LYS A 603 -25.58 23.04 10.21
C LYS A 603 -24.99 24.41 10.52
N ASP A 604 -24.24 25.01 9.60
CA ASP A 604 -23.62 26.33 9.83
C ASP A 604 -24.66 27.39 10.21
N THR A 605 -25.87 27.24 9.69
CA THR A 605 -27.00 28.08 10.08
C THR A 605 -27.27 28.01 11.58
N ASP A 606 -27.13 26.84 12.21
CA ASP A 606 -27.61 26.54 13.56
C ASP A 606 -26.63 26.96 14.67
N VAL A 607 -25.42 27.38 14.32
CA VAL A 607 -24.36 27.71 15.29
C VAL A 607 -24.39 29.20 15.62
N ILE A 608 -24.49 29.51 16.91
CA ILE A 608 -24.24 30.86 17.42
C ILE A 608 -22.77 30.95 17.84
N ALA A 609 -22.26 29.95 18.57
CA ALA A 609 -20.85 29.82 18.90
C ALA A 609 -20.48 28.37 19.28
N VAL A 610 -19.28 27.92 18.92
CA VAL A 610 -18.65 26.69 19.42
C VAL A 610 -17.20 27.00 19.74
N TYR A 611 -16.77 26.78 20.99
CA TYR A 611 -15.41 27.05 21.44
C TYR A 611 -14.74 25.79 21.98
N ASN A 612 -13.58 25.45 21.41
CA ASN A 612 -12.68 24.40 21.86
C ASN A 612 -11.32 25.06 22.17
N PHE A 613 -10.83 24.98 23.39
CA PHE A 613 -9.73 25.85 23.85
C PHE A 613 -8.30 25.32 23.56
N GLU A 614 -8.09 24.54 22.48
CA GLU A 614 -6.80 23.83 22.21
C GLU A 614 -5.74 24.55 21.32
N ASP A 615 -5.82 25.85 21.04
CA ASP A 615 -4.85 26.51 20.15
C ASP A 615 -3.47 26.82 20.83
N PRO A 616 -2.32 26.34 20.31
CA PRO A 616 -0.99 26.70 20.80
C PRO A 616 -0.58 28.15 20.53
N ILE A 617 -1.23 28.88 19.62
CA ILE A 617 -0.94 30.32 19.37
C ILE A 617 -1.26 31.17 20.63
N LEU A 618 -2.09 30.65 21.53
CA LEU A 618 -2.46 31.29 22.80
C LEU A 618 -1.46 31.01 23.95
N ARG A 619 -0.41 30.21 23.72
CA ARG A 619 0.60 29.92 24.78
C ARG A 619 1.76 30.89 24.84
N GLU A 620 2.08 31.62 23.78
CA GLU A 620 3.28 32.47 23.76
C GLU A 620 3.07 33.90 24.25
N ASN A 621 1.83 34.34 24.49
CA ASN A 621 1.57 35.62 25.14
C ASN A 621 0.46 35.47 26.20
N HIS A 622 0.77 35.90 27.42
CA HIS A 622 -0.11 36.10 28.59
C HIS A 622 -0.25 34.91 29.56
N VAL A 623 0.70 34.88 30.51
CA VAL A 623 0.34 34.71 31.92
C VAL A 623 -0.55 35.91 32.27
N PHE A 624 -1.81 35.70 32.63
CA PHE A 624 -2.68 36.77 33.13
C PHE A 624 -2.31 37.10 34.58
N GLU A 625 -1.22 37.84 34.76
CA GLU A 625 -0.99 38.67 35.94
C GLU A 625 -1.42 40.09 35.58
N SER A 626 -2.43 40.62 36.28
CA SER A 626 -2.84 42.00 36.11
C SER A 626 -1.77 42.92 36.71
N ASP A 627 -0.95 43.53 35.86
CA ASP A 627 -0.16 44.69 36.26
C ASP A 627 -0.94 45.98 35.93
N ASN A 628 -1.07 46.84 36.93
CA ASN A 628 -1.87 48.06 36.89
C ASN A 628 -1.39 49.01 35.77
N SER A 629 -2.09 49.08 34.64
CA SER A 629 -2.30 50.34 33.88
C SER A 629 -3.14 50.11 32.61
N ASN A 630 -4.29 50.78 32.53
CA ASN A 630 -4.91 51.40 31.35
C ASN A 630 -4.82 50.78 29.94
N ASN A 631 -4.63 49.47 29.77
CA ASN A 631 -4.71 48.81 28.46
C ASN A 631 -6.03 48.05 28.30
N ASN A 632 -7.06 48.72 27.78
CA ASN A 632 -8.17 48.05 27.12
C ASN A 632 -7.61 47.29 25.90
N ILE A 633 -7.24 46.02 26.07
CA ILE A 633 -6.89 45.15 24.94
C ILE A 633 -8.18 44.89 24.16
N ASN A 634 -8.28 45.59 23.04
CA ASN A 634 -9.38 45.51 22.09
C ASN A 634 -9.23 44.21 21.27
N LEU A 635 -9.94 43.15 21.66
CA LEU A 635 -9.98 41.84 20.97
C LEU A 635 -10.75 41.85 19.63
N SER A 636 -10.68 42.96 18.87
CA SER A 636 -11.38 43.14 17.60
C SER A 636 -10.70 42.47 16.38
N ARG A 637 -9.83 41.48 16.60
CA ARG A 637 -9.28 40.63 15.52
C ARG A 637 -9.67 39.14 15.61
N MET A 638 -10.73 38.80 16.35
CA MET A 638 -11.34 37.48 16.33
C MET A 638 -12.58 37.48 15.44
N ILE A 639 -12.33 37.29 14.14
CA ILE A 639 -13.22 36.82 13.06
C ILE A 639 -14.65 37.39 13.07
N ALA A 640 -14.81 38.60 12.51
CA ALA A 640 -16.00 38.98 11.78
C ALA A 640 -15.66 38.97 10.28
N ASN A 641 -15.57 37.78 9.67
CA ASN A 641 -15.63 37.54 8.21
C ASN A 641 -15.36 36.05 7.88
N SER A 642 -16.18 35.12 8.38
CA SER A 642 -16.13 33.71 7.95
C SER A 642 -17.31 33.38 7.03
N THR A 643 -17.12 33.59 5.73
CA THR A 643 -17.77 32.81 4.67
C THR A 643 -16.98 31.54 4.32
N SER A 644 -16.03 31.12 5.16
CA SER A 644 -15.28 29.88 5.05
C SER A 644 -15.40 29.07 6.33
N ASN A 645 -15.99 27.89 6.18
CA ASN A 645 -16.23 26.90 7.22
C ASN A 645 -14.94 26.12 7.51
N GLU A 646 -14.30 26.38 8.64
CA GLU A 646 -13.32 25.47 9.25
C GLU A 646 -13.66 25.28 10.72
N VAL A 647 -14.24 24.13 11.06
CA VAL A 647 -14.49 23.70 12.44
C VAL A 647 -13.30 22.85 12.88
N PHE A 648 -12.48 23.37 13.80
CA PHE A 648 -11.37 22.64 14.42
C PHE A 648 -11.87 21.77 15.60
N SER A 649 -11.39 20.53 15.70
CA SER A 649 -11.55 19.70 16.89
C SER A 649 -10.27 18.91 17.25
N VAL A 650 -10.24 18.56 18.54
CA VAL A 650 -9.13 18.40 19.50
C VAL A 650 -8.35 17.08 19.42
N ASN A 651 -7.05 17.13 19.79
CA ASN A 651 -6.08 16.04 19.97
C ASN A 651 -5.67 15.91 21.46
N GLY A 652 -5.91 14.78 22.14
CA GLY A 652 -5.22 14.47 23.42
C GLY A 652 -6.06 13.73 24.48
N PRO A 653 -5.45 13.16 25.53
CA PRO A 653 -5.99 12.01 26.27
C PRO A 653 -6.75 12.39 27.55
N THR A 654 -7.90 13.03 27.38
CA THR A 654 -9.07 13.12 28.27
C THR A 654 -10.05 14.01 27.52
N ASN A 655 -11.37 13.96 27.74
CA ASN A 655 -12.30 14.98 27.18
C ASN A 655 -12.03 16.42 27.70
N PHE A 656 -10.83 16.69 28.21
CA PHE A 656 -10.43 17.87 28.96
C PHE A 656 -8.99 18.17 28.54
N GLY A 657 -8.86 19.09 27.60
CA GLY A 657 -7.56 19.55 27.10
C GLY A 657 -7.13 20.82 27.84
N SER A 658 -7.14 21.94 27.13
CA SER A 658 -6.66 23.27 27.54
C SER A 658 -7.80 24.19 28.02
N ALA A 659 -8.53 23.78 29.05
CA ALA A 659 -9.66 24.56 29.60
C ALA A 659 -9.31 26.01 29.99
N ILE A 660 -10.21 26.97 29.75
CA ILE A 660 -10.11 28.30 30.36
C ILE A 660 -10.13 28.11 31.86
N SER A 661 -9.03 28.47 32.52
CA SER A 661 -8.91 28.43 33.97
C SER A 661 -8.99 29.85 34.51
N LEU A 662 -10.07 30.14 35.22
CA LEU A 662 -10.36 31.43 35.79
C LEU A 662 -9.79 31.50 37.20
N TYR A 663 -8.88 32.45 37.42
CA TYR A 663 -8.24 32.70 38.71
C TYR A 663 -8.42 34.16 39.10
N LYS A 664 -8.76 34.42 40.37
CA LYS A 664 -8.76 35.77 40.94
C LYS A 664 -7.88 35.83 42.17
N THR A 665 -6.79 36.58 42.08
CA THR A 665 -5.91 36.96 43.20
C THR A 665 -6.09 38.45 43.46
N ASN A 666 -6.60 38.81 44.64
CA ASN A 666 -6.64 40.17 45.20
C ASN A 666 -7.32 41.28 44.35
N ASN A 667 -8.54 41.67 44.72
CA ASN A 667 -9.27 42.89 44.31
C ASN A 667 -9.36 43.31 42.82
N SER A 668 -8.87 42.54 41.85
CA SER A 668 -9.17 42.74 40.43
C SER A 668 -10.44 42.00 39.98
N SER A 669 -11.15 42.52 38.97
CA SER A 669 -12.27 41.82 38.33
C SER A 669 -11.79 40.54 37.66
N LEU A 670 -12.58 39.47 37.69
CA LEU A 670 -12.37 38.33 36.79
C LEU A 670 -12.47 38.85 35.35
N GLU A 671 -11.41 38.66 34.56
CA GLU A 671 -11.49 38.90 33.12
C GLU A 671 -12.36 37.81 32.50
N SER A 672 -13.62 38.15 32.22
CA SER A 672 -14.48 37.34 31.35
C SER A 672 -14.03 37.55 29.91
N ASP A 673 -13.91 36.48 29.13
CA ASP A 673 -13.80 36.63 27.67
C ASP A 673 -15.10 37.25 27.14
N LYS A 674 -14.98 38.40 26.47
CA LYS A 674 -16.10 39.13 25.85
C LYS A 674 -16.00 39.01 24.35
N ILE A 675 -16.97 38.33 23.75
CA ILE A 675 -16.98 38.11 22.30
C ILE A 675 -18.15 38.87 21.70
N LYS A 676 -17.83 39.86 20.87
CA LYS A 676 -18.81 40.66 20.15
C LYS A 676 -19.33 39.86 18.96
N THR A 677 -20.63 39.68 18.86
CA THR A 677 -21.31 39.02 17.75
C THR A 677 -21.92 40.06 16.82
N SER A 678 -22.03 39.76 15.52
CA SER A 678 -22.93 40.51 14.64
C SER A 678 -24.36 40.25 15.11
N ASN A 679 -25.13 41.27 15.53
CA ASN A 679 -26.49 41.13 16.09
C ASN A 679 -27.22 39.87 15.60
N ILE A 680 -27.27 38.84 16.45
CA ILE A 680 -27.86 37.54 16.10
C ILE A 680 -29.27 37.50 16.64
N SER A 681 -30.25 37.53 15.74
CA SER A 681 -31.65 37.33 16.11
C SER A 681 -31.84 35.91 16.63
N LEU A 682 -32.31 35.81 17.87
CA LEU A 682 -32.66 34.54 18.48
C LEU A 682 -34.02 34.09 17.96
N THR A 683 -34.12 32.82 17.58
CA THR A 683 -35.43 32.16 17.48
C THR A 683 -35.93 31.84 18.88
N ASN A 684 -37.19 31.42 19.03
CA ASN A 684 -37.71 30.87 20.30
C ASN A 684 -37.01 29.55 20.73
N LYS A 685 -35.85 29.20 20.17
CA LYS A 685 -35.06 27.99 20.45
C LYS A 685 -33.57 28.31 20.61
N VAL A 686 -32.98 27.85 21.71
CA VAL A 686 -31.53 27.98 21.98
C VAL A 686 -31.04 26.74 22.74
N SER A 687 -29.84 26.25 22.44
CA SER A 687 -29.12 25.32 23.33
C SER A 687 -27.82 25.92 23.79
N MET A 688 -27.48 25.73 25.06
CA MET A 688 -26.15 25.95 25.59
C MET A 688 -25.63 24.67 26.23
N ALA A 689 -24.39 24.28 25.94
CA ALA A 689 -23.74 23.15 26.58
C ALA A 689 -22.28 23.48 26.88
N THR A 690 -21.75 23.00 28.02
CA THR A 690 -20.34 23.21 28.38
C THR A 690 -19.87 22.19 29.42
N TRP A 691 -18.60 21.84 29.35
CA TRP A 691 -17.87 21.17 30.42
C TRP A 691 -17.33 22.20 31.42
N PHE A 692 -17.42 21.87 32.70
CA PHE A 692 -16.83 22.69 33.76
C PHE A 692 -16.28 21.85 34.92
N LYS A 693 -15.25 22.36 35.59
CA LYS A 693 -14.67 21.78 36.81
C LYS A 693 -14.44 22.87 37.85
N VAL A 694 -15.08 22.70 39.01
CA VAL A 694 -14.88 23.55 40.19
C VAL A 694 -13.79 22.91 41.05
N SER A 695 -12.65 23.58 41.21
CA SER A 695 -11.47 23.02 41.88
C SER A 695 -11.36 23.36 43.36
N ASN A 696 -12.14 24.33 43.84
CA ASN A 696 -12.32 24.67 45.25
C ASN A 696 -13.75 25.15 45.52
N ASP A 697 -14.16 25.07 46.78
CA ASP A 697 -15.49 25.44 47.22
C ASP A 697 -15.78 26.94 46.97
N LEU A 698 -16.98 27.25 46.46
CA LEU A 698 -17.48 28.63 46.34
C LEU A 698 -17.80 29.20 47.73
N GLU A 699 -17.82 30.51 47.91
CA GLU A 699 -18.39 31.09 49.14
C GLU A 699 -19.93 30.92 49.18
N ASN A 700 -20.52 30.89 50.38
CA ASN A 700 -21.96 30.73 50.54
C ASN A 700 -22.73 31.88 49.87
N GLY A 701 -23.71 31.53 49.03
CA GLY A 701 -24.54 32.49 48.29
C GLY A 701 -23.95 32.95 46.94
N GLN A 702 -22.69 32.62 46.66
CA GLN A 702 -21.96 33.07 45.47
C GLN A 702 -22.50 32.45 44.17
N LEU A 703 -22.64 33.25 43.10
CA LEU A 703 -23.04 32.84 41.75
C LEU A 703 -21.88 33.03 40.75
N ILE A 704 -21.60 32.02 39.94
CA ILE A 704 -20.70 32.11 38.78
C ILE A 704 -21.47 31.75 37.52
N LYS A 705 -21.38 32.58 36.48
CA LYS A 705 -21.99 32.34 35.17
C LYS A 705 -20.97 31.68 34.26
N LEU A 706 -21.23 30.44 33.86
CA LEU A 706 -20.37 29.67 32.97
C LEU A 706 -20.45 30.25 31.55
N VAL A 707 -21.67 30.50 31.06
CA VAL A 707 -21.96 31.12 29.77
C VAL A 707 -23.08 32.15 29.97
N ASN A 708 -22.93 33.36 29.45
CA ASN A 708 -23.89 34.46 29.58
C ASN A 708 -24.06 35.19 28.23
N LEU A 709 -25.30 35.32 27.77
CA LEU A 709 -25.70 35.99 26.53
C LEU A 709 -26.31 37.35 26.86
N THR A 710 -25.81 38.43 26.26
CA THR A 710 -26.29 39.79 26.51
C THR A 710 -26.64 40.55 25.23
N ASN A 711 -27.56 41.51 25.33
CA ASN A 711 -27.89 42.44 24.24
C ASN A 711 -26.83 43.56 24.12
N ALA A 712 -27.04 44.50 23.18
CA ALA A 712 -26.14 45.63 22.94
C ALA A 712 -26.01 46.60 24.14
N ASN A 713 -27.05 46.68 24.98
CA ASN A 713 -27.05 47.47 26.22
C ASN A 713 -26.41 46.73 27.40
N GLN A 714 -25.88 45.53 27.17
CA GLN A 714 -25.34 44.63 28.20
C GLN A 714 -26.40 44.06 29.15
N ASP A 715 -27.69 44.13 28.82
CA ASP A 715 -28.72 43.43 29.58
C ASP A 715 -28.57 41.93 29.39
N GLU A 716 -28.71 41.18 30.47
CA GLU A 716 -28.66 39.72 30.45
C GLU A 716 -29.92 39.14 29.82
N LEU A 717 -29.72 38.38 28.74
CA LEU A 717 -30.78 37.67 28.02
C LEU A 717 -30.93 36.25 28.56
N LEU A 718 -29.81 35.53 28.69
CA LEU A 718 -29.79 34.15 29.15
C LEU A 718 -28.41 33.76 29.67
N TYR A 719 -28.33 33.05 30.79
CA TYR A 719 -27.08 32.49 31.28
C TYR A 719 -27.26 31.10 31.85
N VAL A 720 -26.16 30.36 31.99
CA VAL A 720 -26.08 29.14 32.79
C VAL A 720 -25.01 29.34 33.84
N GLY A 721 -25.36 29.16 35.11
CA GLY A 721 -24.46 29.42 36.23
C GLY A 721 -24.59 28.45 37.39
N LEU A 722 -23.62 28.53 38.30
CA LEU A 722 -23.51 27.73 39.51
C LEU A 722 -23.61 28.66 40.72
N ARG A 723 -24.48 28.32 41.68
CA ARG A 723 -24.62 29.03 42.94
C ARG A 723 -24.52 28.11 44.15
N ARG A 724 -23.74 28.46 45.18
CA ARG A 724 -23.67 27.66 46.42
C ARG A 724 -24.73 28.09 47.43
N LYS A 725 -25.47 27.13 48.00
CA LYS A 725 -26.41 27.35 49.12
C LYS A 725 -25.73 27.15 50.48
N ASN A 726 -26.35 27.68 51.54
CA ASN A 726 -25.86 27.65 52.92
C ASN A 726 -25.61 26.23 53.49
N ASP A 727 -26.17 25.20 52.86
CA ASP A 727 -26.02 23.78 53.19
C ASP A 727 -24.81 23.10 52.49
N GLY A 728 -24.02 23.86 51.74
CA GLY A 728 -22.87 23.35 50.99
C GLY A 728 -23.22 22.73 49.63
N VAL A 729 -24.49 22.73 49.23
CA VAL A 729 -24.95 22.15 47.96
C VAL A 729 -24.89 23.17 46.83
N TYR A 730 -24.42 22.73 45.67
CA TYR A 730 -24.43 23.54 44.44
C TYR A 730 -25.83 23.57 43.82
N THR A 731 -26.25 24.73 43.37
CA THR A 731 -27.49 24.93 42.62
C THR A 731 -27.13 25.44 41.24
N ILE A 732 -27.75 24.88 40.21
CA ILE A 732 -27.64 25.43 38.86
C ILE A 732 -28.66 26.55 38.76
N ALA A 733 -28.19 27.74 38.44
CA ALA A 733 -28.99 28.92 38.19
C ALA A 733 -29.10 29.14 36.68
N VAL A 734 -30.34 29.15 36.19
CA VAL A 734 -30.68 29.59 34.83
C VAL A 734 -31.72 30.71 35.01
N PRO A 735 -31.51 31.92 34.49
CA PRO A 735 -32.46 32.99 34.66
C PRO A 735 -33.74 32.68 33.88
N GLY A 736 -34.88 32.92 34.50
CA GLY A 736 -36.09 33.37 33.83
C GLY A 736 -36.32 34.80 34.30
N LYS A 737 -36.14 35.81 33.44
CA LYS A 737 -36.32 37.20 33.85
C LYS A 737 -37.83 37.51 33.87
N ILE A 738 -38.41 37.54 35.06
CA ILE A 738 -39.35 38.60 35.43
C ILE A 738 -38.61 39.43 36.48
N ALA A 739 -38.59 40.75 36.29
CA ALA A 739 -37.93 41.68 37.18
C ALA A 739 -38.22 41.35 38.66
N ASN A 740 -37.15 41.17 39.43
CA ASN A 740 -37.11 40.96 40.88
C ASN A 740 -37.62 39.60 41.41
N SER A 741 -36.63 38.75 41.75
CA SER A 741 -36.56 37.86 42.93
C SER A 741 -36.74 36.33 42.83
N ASN A 742 -37.13 35.71 41.72
CA ASN A 742 -37.23 34.23 41.67
C ASN A 742 -36.38 33.60 40.55
N PHE A 743 -35.15 33.21 40.88
CA PHE A 743 -34.35 32.32 40.03
C PHE A 743 -34.92 30.90 40.07
N ASN A 744 -35.14 30.26 38.92
CA ASN A 744 -35.37 28.83 38.88
C ASN A 744 -34.05 28.13 39.21
N THR A 745 -33.89 27.74 40.47
CA THR A 745 -32.70 27.02 40.94
C THR A 745 -32.98 25.53 40.98
N TYR A 746 -32.24 24.77 40.19
CA TYR A 746 -32.21 23.32 40.35
C TYR A 746 -31.12 22.96 41.36
N THR A 747 -31.50 22.34 42.46
CA THR A 747 -30.55 21.92 43.49
C THR A 747 -30.02 20.53 43.16
N THR A 748 -28.70 20.38 43.05
CA THR A 748 -28.06 19.11 42.73
C THR A 748 -26.70 18.99 43.41
N SER A 749 -26.36 17.81 43.91
CA SER A 749 -24.99 17.56 44.33
C SER A 749 -24.08 17.43 43.10
N LEU A 750 -23.14 18.36 42.93
CA LEU A 750 -22.07 18.26 41.93
C LEU A 750 -20.83 17.68 42.60
N LYS A 751 -20.07 16.86 41.87
CA LYS A 751 -18.77 16.37 42.36
C LYS A 751 -17.71 17.45 42.12
N ILE A 752 -17.27 18.10 43.19
CA ILE A 752 -16.12 19.02 43.16
C ILE A 752 -14.85 18.28 42.70
N ASN A 753 -13.89 19.00 42.13
CA ASN A 753 -12.66 18.45 41.57
C ASN A 753 -12.84 17.41 40.46
N THR A 754 -14.05 17.30 39.89
CA THR A 754 -14.32 16.49 38.71
C THR A 754 -15.00 17.33 37.63
N TRP A 755 -14.82 16.93 36.39
CA TRP A 755 -15.51 17.55 35.27
C TRP A 755 -16.98 17.15 35.26
N ASN A 756 -17.83 18.16 35.13
CA ASN A 756 -19.27 18.02 35.00
C ASN A 756 -19.67 18.65 33.66
N HIS A 757 -20.58 18.02 32.93
CA HIS A 757 -21.18 18.57 31.73
C HIS A 757 -22.56 19.12 32.05
N LEU A 758 -22.83 20.33 31.58
CA LEU A 758 -24.10 21.02 31.76
C LEU A 758 -24.67 21.41 30.41
N ALA A 759 -25.91 21.04 30.15
CA ALA A 759 -26.63 21.49 28.95
C ALA A 759 -28.02 22.01 29.30
N VAL A 760 -28.43 23.07 28.62
CA VAL A 760 -29.75 23.70 28.75
C VAL A 760 -30.31 23.90 27.35
N ASN A 761 -31.46 23.29 27.08
CA ASN A 761 -32.26 23.54 25.88
C ASN A 761 -33.41 24.47 26.25
N VAL A 762 -33.53 25.60 25.58
CA VAL A 762 -34.69 26.50 25.66
C VAL A 762 -35.49 26.37 24.37
N GLN A 763 -36.79 26.14 24.50
CA GLN A 763 -37.73 26.13 23.39
C GLN A 763 -39.09 26.66 23.84
N ASP A 764 -39.62 27.65 23.14
CA ASP A 764 -40.99 28.17 23.28
C ASP A 764 -41.34 28.50 24.75
N GLY A 765 -40.47 29.26 25.43
CA GLY A 765 -40.64 29.64 26.84
C GLY A 765 -40.39 28.53 27.87
N LYS A 766 -39.90 27.35 27.45
CA LYS A 766 -39.57 26.24 28.36
C LYS A 766 -38.08 25.88 28.26
N ALA A 767 -37.42 25.76 29.41
CA ALA A 767 -36.06 25.26 29.51
C ALA A 767 -36.04 23.81 30.01
N ALA A 768 -35.19 22.97 29.41
CA ALA A 768 -34.87 21.62 29.82
C ALA A 768 -33.39 21.53 30.23
N LEU A 769 -33.15 21.08 31.45
CA LEU A 769 -31.82 20.99 32.07
C LEU A 769 -31.29 19.56 32.02
N TYR A 770 -30.05 19.42 31.56
CA TYR A 770 -29.30 18.16 31.51
C TYR A 770 -27.99 18.30 32.27
N ILE A 771 -27.68 17.31 33.09
CA ILE A 771 -26.40 17.22 33.81
C ILE A 771 -25.78 15.86 33.49
N ASN A 772 -24.53 15.87 33.02
CA ASN A 772 -23.79 14.66 32.65
C ASN A 772 -24.61 13.75 31.73
N GLY A 773 -25.40 14.34 30.83
CA GLY A 773 -26.10 13.63 29.75
C GLY A 773 -27.47 13.13 30.11
N GLN A 774 -27.86 13.36 31.35
CA GLN A 774 -29.12 12.92 31.90
C GLN A 774 -30.03 14.12 32.04
N PHE A 775 -31.25 14.02 31.49
CA PHE A 775 -32.31 14.97 31.76
C PHE A 775 -32.57 15.03 33.27
N LYS A 776 -32.75 16.24 33.80
CA LYS A 776 -32.97 16.48 35.24
C LYS A 776 -34.32 17.08 35.53
N THR A 777 -34.65 18.18 34.85
CA THR A 777 -35.91 18.90 35.07
C THR A 777 -36.19 19.82 33.89
N SER A 778 -37.42 20.30 33.82
CA SER A 778 -37.81 21.42 32.98
C SER A 778 -38.47 22.53 33.81
N PHE A 779 -38.38 23.77 33.37
CA PHE A 779 -38.99 24.93 34.03
C PHE A 779 -39.36 26.01 32.99
N ASN A 780 -40.22 26.95 33.39
CA ASN A 780 -40.56 28.09 32.55
C ASN A 780 -39.35 29.04 32.45
N ALA A 781 -38.97 29.37 31.23
CA ALA A 781 -37.98 30.38 30.89
C ALA A 781 -38.69 31.63 30.33
N GLN A 782 -37.95 32.69 30.01
CA GLN A 782 -38.55 33.87 29.36
C GLN A 782 -39.31 33.47 28.09
N ASN A 783 -40.52 34.00 27.91
CA ASN A 783 -41.43 33.54 26.87
C ASN A 783 -40.96 33.87 25.44
N GLU A 784 -40.18 34.93 25.24
CA GLU A 784 -39.63 35.32 23.92
C GLU A 784 -38.30 36.09 24.09
N PHE A 785 -37.31 35.79 23.22
CA PHE A 785 -36.10 36.59 23.10
C PHE A 785 -36.41 37.81 22.23
N THR A 786 -36.65 38.97 22.85
CA THR A 786 -37.06 40.20 22.15
C THR A 786 -35.89 41.02 21.61
N ASP A 787 -34.68 40.71 22.07
CA ASP A 787 -33.45 41.43 21.72
C ASP A 787 -32.46 40.48 21.03
N ASP A 788 -31.67 41.03 20.11
CA ASP A 788 -30.56 40.32 19.47
C ASP A 788 -29.42 40.05 20.45
N ILE A 789 -28.75 38.90 20.30
CA ILE A 789 -27.47 38.67 20.98
C ILE A 789 -26.42 39.56 20.35
N ASN A 790 -25.79 40.38 21.19
CA ASN A 790 -24.64 41.20 20.80
C ASN A 790 -23.33 40.72 21.42
N MET A 791 -23.38 40.08 22.60
CA MET A 791 -22.19 39.55 23.25
C MET A 791 -22.44 38.20 23.93
N ILE A 792 -21.41 37.37 23.88
CA ILE A 792 -21.28 36.15 24.69
C ILE A 792 -20.15 36.38 25.70
N ARG A 793 -20.42 36.12 26.98
CA ARG A 793 -19.45 36.13 28.06
C ARG A 793 -19.26 34.72 28.60
N ILE A 794 -18.02 34.30 28.75
CA ILE A 794 -17.65 33.01 29.34
C ILE A 794 -16.97 33.30 30.68
N GLY A 795 -17.48 32.73 31.78
CA GLY A 795 -16.87 32.89 33.10
C GLY A 795 -17.10 34.22 33.82
N ASP A 796 -18.33 34.75 33.84
CA ASP A 796 -18.67 36.03 34.48
C ASP A 796 -18.99 35.85 35.99
N ASN A 797 -18.41 36.67 36.87
CA ASN A 797 -18.59 36.61 38.33
C ASN A 797 -18.91 37.99 38.89
N THR A 798 -20.09 38.13 39.49
CA THR A 798 -20.55 39.41 40.05
C THR A 798 -20.05 39.69 41.46
N ALA A 799 -19.48 38.74 42.23
CA ALA A 799 -19.09 39.03 43.63
C ALA A 799 -18.27 37.94 44.36
N ALA A 800 -17.02 37.62 43.97
CA ALA A 800 -16.15 36.87 44.90
C ALA A 800 -14.65 37.01 44.65
N THR A 801 -13.90 36.74 45.72
CA THR A 801 -12.45 36.53 45.81
C THR A 801 -12.20 35.04 46.00
N SER A 802 -11.31 34.42 45.20
CA SER A 802 -10.71 33.07 45.40
C SER A 802 -11.26 31.81 44.70
N VAL A 803 -12.17 31.86 43.71
CA VAL A 803 -12.62 30.62 43.00
C VAL A 803 -11.68 30.19 41.88
N LYS A 804 -11.42 28.87 41.78
CA LYS A 804 -10.73 28.16 40.69
C LYS A 804 -11.74 27.36 39.87
N LEU A 805 -12.12 27.91 38.72
CA LEU A 805 -13.06 27.29 37.79
C LEU A 805 -12.35 27.01 36.46
N SER A 806 -12.51 25.80 35.94
CA SER A 806 -12.13 25.45 34.57
C SER A 806 -13.37 25.26 33.72
N ILE A 807 -13.41 25.85 32.52
CA ILE A 807 -14.48 25.70 31.53
C ILE A 807 -13.89 25.17 30.21
N ASP A 808 -14.55 24.22 29.58
CA ASP A 808 -14.16 23.65 28.28
C ASP A 808 -15.38 23.35 27.39
N GLU A 809 -15.12 23.19 26.09
CA GLU A 809 -16.09 22.83 25.03
C GLU A 809 -17.44 23.56 25.15
N VAL A 810 -17.46 24.87 24.91
CA VAL A 810 -18.68 25.70 25.00
C VAL A 810 -19.44 25.65 23.67
N HIS A 811 -20.69 25.21 23.70
CA HIS A 811 -21.59 25.17 22.56
C HIS A 811 -22.80 26.09 22.79
N VAL A 812 -23.10 26.96 21.83
CA VAL A 812 -24.29 27.83 21.79
C VAL A 812 -24.93 27.72 20.41
N LEU A 813 -26.19 27.28 20.35
CA LEU A 813 -26.89 26.93 19.11
C LEU A 813 -28.27 27.56 19.05
N LYS A 814 -28.75 27.95 17.87
CA LYS A 814 -30.11 28.50 17.64
C LYS A 814 -31.20 27.44 17.47
N ARG A 815 -30.94 26.22 17.95
CA ARG A 815 -31.87 25.09 17.95
C ARG A 815 -31.74 24.32 19.25
N THR A 816 -32.68 23.43 19.52
CA THR A 816 -32.56 22.44 20.58
C THR A 816 -31.65 21.27 20.16
N LEU A 817 -30.80 20.82 21.08
CA LEU A 817 -30.09 19.55 20.95
C LEU A 817 -31.03 18.40 21.33
N SER A 818 -31.00 17.29 20.61
CA SER A 818 -31.67 16.06 21.04
C SER A 818 -30.97 15.44 22.25
N GLU A 819 -31.66 14.59 23.01
CA GLU A 819 -31.04 13.86 24.13
C GLU A 819 -29.83 13.02 23.68
N ASN A 820 -29.85 12.48 22.47
CA ASN A 820 -28.74 11.71 21.93
C ASN A 820 -27.55 12.62 21.61
N GLU A 821 -27.75 13.80 21.03
CA GLU A 821 -26.67 14.77 20.81
C GLU A 821 -26.07 15.25 22.14
N ILE A 822 -26.89 15.41 23.18
CA ILE A 822 -26.43 15.74 24.54
C ILE A 822 -25.66 14.57 25.17
N LYS A 823 -26.05 13.32 24.92
CA LYS A 823 -25.28 12.14 25.34
C LYS A 823 -23.98 12.01 24.56
N ASP A 824 -23.99 12.31 23.26
CA ASP A 824 -22.81 12.24 22.40
C ASP A 824 -21.74 13.25 22.81
N LEU A 825 -22.13 14.43 23.32
CA LEU A 825 -21.24 15.40 23.98
C LEU A 825 -20.48 14.81 25.19
N ILE A 826 -20.91 13.65 25.71
CA ILE A 826 -20.48 13.13 27.02
C ILE A 826 -19.87 11.73 26.94
N THR A 827 -20.22 10.97 25.91
CA THR A 827 -19.86 9.55 25.81
C THR A 827 -18.46 9.36 25.22
N ALA A 828 -17.44 9.75 25.98
CA ALA A 828 -16.06 9.27 25.81
C ALA A 828 -15.39 9.06 27.18
N SER A 829 -15.97 8.21 28.02
CA SER A 829 -15.24 7.58 29.14
C SER A 829 -15.89 6.28 29.57
N ASN A 830 -15.18 5.15 29.39
CA ASN A 830 -14.96 4.11 30.41
C ASN A 830 -14.29 2.83 29.83
N SER A 831 -13.23 2.42 30.55
CA SER A 831 -12.50 1.13 30.57
C SER A 831 -11.45 0.78 29.50
N PRO A 832 -10.22 0.39 29.92
CA PRO A 832 -9.07 0.17 29.06
C PRO A 832 -9.12 -1.19 28.34
N THR A 833 -9.07 -1.18 27.01
CA THR A 833 -8.88 -2.41 26.22
C THR A 833 -7.39 -2.75 26.13
N VAL A 834 -6.99 -3.83 26.79
CA VAL A 834 -5.63 -4.39 26.78
C VAL A 834 -5.26 -4.83 25.37
N THR A 835 -4.09 -4.42 24.85
CA THR A 835 -3.60 -4.86 23.54
C THR A 835 -3.08 -6.30 23.62
N THR A 836 -3.74 -7.20 22.90
CA THR A 836 -3.45 -8.63 22.79
C THR A 836 -2.59 -8.90 21.54
N GLU A 837 -1.57 -9.76 21.65
CA GLU A 837 -0.69 -10.17 20.55
C GLU A 837 -1.24 -11.44 19.89
N ILE A 838 -1.35 -11.45 18.57
CA ILE A 838 -1.76 -12.65 17.82
C ILE A 838 -0.53 -13.50 17.53
N VAL A 839 -0.42 -14.65 18.21
CA VAL A 839 0.59 -15.70 17.96
C VAL A 839 -0.05 -16.89 17.25
N GLU A 840 0.57 -17.35 16.16
CA GLU A 840 0.11 -18.53 15.42
C GLU A 840 1.30 -19.33 14.90
N GLY A 841 1.23 -20.67 14.98
CA GLY A 841 2.32 -21.58 14.59
C GLY A 841 2.82 -22.47 15.73
N ILE A 842 3.88 -23.25 15.45
CA ILE A 842 4.44 -24.23 16.38
C ILE A 842 5.72 -23.69 17.01
N PHE A 843 5.70 -23.53 18.33
CA PHE A 843 6.80 -22.96 19.11
C PHE A 843 7.22 -23.85 20.27
N LYS A 844 8.46 -23.68 20.71
CA LYS A 844 8.84 -23.99 22.09
C LYS A 844 8.57 -22.75 22.96
N ILE A 845 7.96 -22.94 24.13
CA ILE A 845 7.72 -21.87 25.10
C ILE A 845 8.88 -21.87 26.09
N GLN A 846 9.89 -21.03 25.87
CA GLN A 846 11.12 -20.99 26.66
C GLN A 846 11.06 -19.88 27.71
N ASN A 847 11.40 -20.14 28.97
CA ASN A 847 11.54 -19.06 29.96
C ASN A 847 12.89 -18.32 29.77
N ASP A 848 12.86 -17.00 29.86
CA ASP A 848 14.03 -16.16 29.60
C ASP A 848 15.14 -16.33 30.66
N ALA A 849 14.75 -16.53 31.93
CA ALA A 849 15.69 -16.56 33.06
C ALA A 849 16.51 -17.85 33.15
N ASN A 850 15.93 -19.01 32.82
CA ASN A 850 16.62 -20.31 32.96
C ASN A 850 16.77 -21.09 31.64
N ARG A 851 16.31 -20.53 30.51
CA ARG A 851 16.41 -21.10 29.16
C ARG A 851 15.79 -22.50 29.03
N GLN A 852 14.91 -22.90 29.96
CA GLN A 852 14.15 -24.14 29.91
C GLN A 852 12.84 -23.94 29.14
N ASN A 853 12.30 -25.01 28.58
CA ASN A 853 11.03 -24.97 27.84
C ASN A 853 9.90 -25.56 28.69
N VAL A 854 8.68 -25.11 28.45
CA VAL A 854 7.48 -25.78 28.97
C VAL A 854 7.30 -27.12 28.25
N ILE A 855 7.21 -28.19 29.03
CA ILE A 855 6.91 -29.56 28.60
C ILE A 855 5.63 -30.05 29.29
N ALA A 856 4.84 -30.88 28.61
CA ALA A 856 3.69 -31.57 29.22
C ALA A 856 3.69 -33.06 28.84
N PRO A 857 4.54 -33.87 29.50
CA PRO A 857 4.78 -35.25 29.13
C PRO A 857 3.86 -36.22 29.88
N ASP A 858 3.70 -37.42 29.33
CA ASP A 858 2.92 -38.52 29.91
C ASP A 858 3.48 -39.01 31.27
N TRP A 859 4.80 -39.09 31.42
CA TRP A 859 5.48 -39.47 32.66
C TRP A 859 5.24 -38.49 33.82
N ASN A 860 4.76 -37.28 33.53
CA ASN A 860 4.36 -36.30 34.53
C ASN A 860 2.83 -36.15 34.60
N ASN A 861 2.09 -37.19 34.18
CA ASN A 861 0.63 -37.18 34.10
C ASN A 861 0.07 -35.98 33.32
N PHE A 862 0.74 -35.61 32.22
CA PHE A 862 0.41 -34.46 31.36
C PHE A 862 0.41 -33.09 32.06
N ASN A 863 0.96 -33.01 33.27
CA ASN A 863 1.12 -31.76 34.00
C ASN A 863 2.27 -30.92 33.42
N SER A 864 2.08 -29.61 33.28
CA SER A 864 3.04 -28.74 32.60
C SER A 864 4.14 -28.29 33.55
N ARG A 865 5.39 -28.43 33.13
CA ARG A 865 6.56 -27.99 33.91
C ARG A 865 7.65 -27.43 33.02
N MET A 866 8.62 -26.77 33.63
CA MET A 866 9.86 -26.41 32.95
C MET A 866 10.72 -27.66 32.77
N PHE A 867 11.47 -27.75 31.67
CA PHE A 867 12.45 -28.81 31.44
C PHE A 867 13.55 -28.36 30.50
N ARG A 868 14.72 -29.01 30.57
CA ARG A 868 15.84 -28.72 29.65
C ARG A 868 15.40 -28.82 28.19
N ASP A 869 16.07 -28.10 27.31
CA ASP A 869 15.74 -28.10 25.89
C ASP A 869 15.90 -29.50 25.28
N LEU A 870 14.82 -30.01 24.68
CA LEU A 870 14.78 -31.28 23.96
C LEU A 870 14.21 -31.04 22.56
N ASN A 871 14.59 -31.85 21.58
CA ASN A 871 13.86 -31.92 20.32
C ASN A 871 12.67 -32.89 20.41
N ALA A 872 11.92 -32.84 21.51
CA ALA A 872 10.78 -33.71 21.77
C ALA A 872 9.46 -33.02 21.37
N ASN A 873 8.49 -33.78 20.89
CA ASN A 873 7.20 -33.23 20.43
C ASN A 873 6.32 -32.73 21.58
N ASP A 874 6.51 -33.22 22.80
CA ASP A 874 5.86 -32.76 24.02
C ASP A 874 6.40 -31.42 24.56
N GLN A 875 7.45 -30.85 23.94
CA GLN A 875 7.91 -29.47 24.11
C GLN A 875 7.46 -28.52 22.99
N LYS A 876 6.78 -29.02 21.97
CA LYS A 876 6.28 -28.23 20.85
C LYS A 876 4.81 -27.90 21.07
N TRP A 877 4.45 -26.63 20.94
CA TRP A 877 3.11 -26.12 21.21
C TRP A 877 2.59 -25.36 20.00
N GLU A 878 1.45 -25.80 19.46
CA GLU A 878 0.69 -25.12 18.43
C GLU A 878 -0.18 -24.02 19.05
N PHE A 879 0.11 -22.78 18.72
CA PHE A 879 -0.73 -21.64 19.05
C PHE A 879 -1.75 -21.45 17.92
N LYS A 880 -3.04 -21.51 18.26
CA LYS A 880 -4.14 -21.26 17.32
C LYS A 880 -5.00 -20.11 17.83
N HIS A 881 -5.07 -19.04 17.04
CA HIS A 881 -5.88 -17.86 17.34
C HIS A 881 -7.37 -18.14 17.07
N LEU A 882 -8.24 -17.70 17.99
CA LEU A 882 -9.69 -17.93 17.92
C LEU A 882 -10.51 -16.66 17.59
N GLY A 883 -9.87 -15.49 17.51
CA GLY A 883 -10.56 -14.18 17.48
C GLY A 883 -10.33 -13.38 18.77
N GLU A 884 -10.56 -12.06 18.74
CA GLU A 884 -10.51 -11.17 19.91
C GLU A 884 -9.22 -11.26 20.76
N GLY A 885 -8.09 -11.60 20.15
CA GLY A 885 -6.80 -11.77 20.86
C GLY A 885 -6.67 -13.01 21.74
N THR A 886 -7.58 -13.97 21.60
CA THR A 886 -7.64 -15.21 22.37
C THR A 886 -7.03 -16.39 21.61
N HIS A 887 -6.32 -17.28 22.31
CA HIS A 887 -5.62 -18.43 21.75
C HIS A 887 -5.97 -19.73 22.46
N THR A 888 -5.89 -20.83 21.71
CA THR A 888 -5.67 -22.17 22.27
C THR A 888 -4.21 -22.56 22.03
N ILE A 889 -3.63 -23.27 22.98
CA ILE A 889 -2.22 -23.69 22.94
C ILE A 889 -2.20 -25.20 23.06
N LYS A 890 -1.97 -25.91 21.96
CA LYS A 890 -2.05 -27.38 21.88
C LYS A 890 -0.66 -28.01 21.86
N ASN A 891 -0.41 -28.96 22.75
CA ASN A 891 0.82 -29.74 22.75
C ASN A 891 0.85 -30.69 21.55
N ILE A 892 1.94 -30.69 20.77
CA ILE A 892 2.08 -31.53 19.58
C ILE A 892 2.25 -33.02 19.93
N GLY A 893 2.99 -33.33 20.99
CA GLY A 893 3.27 -34.70 21.41
C GLY A 893 2.04 -35.42 21.95
N THR A 894 1.23 -34.73 22.76
CA THR A 894 0.09 -35.35 23.47
C THR A 894 -1.27 -34.99 22.87
N GLY A 895 -1.34 -33.97 22.01
CA GLY A 895 -2.59 -33.47 21.44
C GLY A 895 -3.49 -32.71 22.43
N ARG A 896 -3.03 -32.47 23.66
CA ARG A 896 -3.78 -31.82 24.75
C ARG A 896 -3.54 -30.31 24.78
N TYR A 897 -4.50 -29.54 25.28
CA TYR A 897 -4.46 -28.08 25.36
C TYR A 897 -3.99 -27.60 26.72
N LEU A 898 -3.12 -26.59 26.76
CA LEU A 898 -2.67 -25.94 27.99
C LEU A 898 -3.85 -25.30 28.72
N GLN A 899 -4.00 -25.57 30.02
CA GLN A 899 -5.10 -25.06 30.84
C GLN A 899 -4.62 -24.60 32.22
N VAL A 900 -5.45 -23.82 32.92
CA VAL A 900 -5.38 -23.66 34.37
C VAL A 900 -6.38 -24.64 35.00
N ASP A 901 -5.97 -25.50 35.94
CA ASP A 901 -6.78 -26.65 36.39
C ASP A 901 -8.13 -26.28 37.04
N SER A 902 -8.23 -25.08 37.61
CA SER A 902 -9.46 -24.54 38.18
C SER A 902 -9.77 -23.16 37.57
N PRO A 903 -11.05 -22.82 37.30
CA PRO A 903 -11.44 -21.50 36.80
C PRO A 903 -11.22 -20.37 37.82
N ILE A 904 -10.81 -20.68 39.05
CA ILE A 904 -10.57 -19.71 40.12
C ILE A 904 -9.23 -18.99 39.89
N CYS A 905 -9.25 -17.67 39.84
CA CYS A 905 -8.05 -16.84 39.67
C CYS A 905 -7.30 -16.64 40.99
N ILE A 906 -6.53 -17.64 41.41
CA ILE A 906 -5.71 -17.63 42.62
C ILE A 906 -4.24 -17.94 42.31
N ARG A 907 -3.32 -17.43 43.15
CA ARG A 907 -1.90 -17.78 43.06
C ARG A 907 -1.71 -19.26 43.34
N ASN A 908 -0.71 -19.86 42.66
CA ASN A 908 -0.40 -21.30 42.72
C ASN A 908 -1.46 -22.23 42.13
N ASN A 909 -2.48 -21.71 41.43
CA ASN A 909 -3.34 -22.58 40.62
C ASN A 909 -2.47 -23.32 39.59
N ASN A 910 -2.67 -24.62 39.48
CA ASN A 910 -1.82 -25.47 38.65
C ASN A 910 -2.10 -25.26 37.16
N VAL A 911 -1.07 -25.42 36.33
CA VAL A 911 -1.21 -25.36 34.87
C VAL A 911 -0.85 -26.71 34.28
N SER A 912 -1.87 -27.45 33.85
CA SER A 912 -1.71 -28.76 33.21
C SER A 912 -2.19 -28.71 31.75
N THR A 913 -2.54 -29.87 31.18
CA THR A 913 -3.16 -29.97 29.87
C THR A 913 -4.45 -30.79 29.88
N GLN A 914 -5.41 -30.44 29.01
CA GLN A 914 -6.73 -31.07 28.90
C GLN A 914 -7.05 -31.51 27.47
N ILE A 915 -7.98 -32.44 27.30
CA ILE A 915 -8.40 -32.94 25.97
C ILE A 915 -9.34 -31.97 25.21
N SER A 916 -9.89 -30.94 25.86
CA SER A 916 -10.80 -29.96 25.26
C SER A 916 -10.40 -28.53 25.63
N ALA A 917 -10.78 -27.55 24.81
CA ALA A 917 -10.41 -26.13 24.99
C ALA A 917 -11.59 -25.15 24.86
N THR A 918 -12.76 -25.56 25.37
CA THR A 918 -14.00 -24.77 25.24
C THR A 918 -14.18 -23.73 26.34
N ALA A 919 -13.71 -24.00 27.55
CA ALA A 919 -13.82 -23.11 28.70
C ALA A 919 -12.75 -22.01 28.70
N ASP A 920 -13.02 -20.86 29.33
CA ASP A 920 -12.13 -19.69 29.27
C ASP A 920 -10.80 -19.88 30.02
N HIS A 921 -10.75 -20.78 31.01
CA HIS A 921 -9.50 -21.18 31.68
C HIS A 921 -8.63 -22.14 30.85
N HIS A 922 -9.11 -22.58 29.67
CA HIS A 922 -8.31 -23.30 28.67
C HIS A 922 -7.78 -22.37 27.56
N LYS A 923 -8.17 -21.10 27.59
CA LYS A 923 -7.87 -20.11 26.56
C LYS A 923 -6.92 -19.05 27.11
N TRP A 924 -6.06 -18.54 26.24
CA TRP A 924 -4.97 -17.66 26.64
C TRP A 924 -4.95 -16.38 25.81
N ILE A 925 -4.80 -15.26 26.50
CA ILE A 925 -4.40 -13.97 25.96
C ILE A 925 -2.88 -13.90 25.99
N ILE A 926 -2.28 -13.69 24.83
CA ILE A 926 -0.83 -13.51 24.73
C ILE A 926 -0.52 -12.02 24.78
N LYS A 927 0.27 -11.57 25.75
CA LYS A 927 0.76 -10.19 25.84
C LYS A 927 2.25 -10.18 25.53
N LYS A 928 2.69 -9.31 24.62
CA LYS A 928 4.11 -9.09 24.35
C LYS A 928 4.55 -7.75 24.93
N ILE A 929 5.57 -7.77 25.78
CA ILE A 929 6.20 -6.57 26.35
C ILE A 929 7.70 -6.66 26.06
N LYS A 930 8.22 -5.69 25.30
CA LYS A 930 9.60 -5.72 24.77
C LYS A 930 9.85 -7.03 23.99
N SER A 931 10.86 -7.83 24.36
CA SER A 931 11.17 -9.12 23.73
C SER A 931 10.36 -10.30 24.30
N ASN A 932 9.73 -10.14 25.47
CA ASN A 932 9.14 -11.23 26.23
C ASN A 932 7.63 -11.37 26.00
N TYR A 933 7.16 -12.61 26.07
CA TYR A 933 5.76 -13.03 25.98
C TYR A 933 5.25 -13.44 27.36
N PHE A 934 4.03 -13.01 27.66
CA PHE A 934 3.29 -13.31 28.88
C PHE A 934 1.98 -14.00 28.48
N LEU A 935 1.77 -15.21 28.96
CA LEU A 935 0.59 -16.02 28.66
C LEU A 935 -0.42 -15.83 29.79
N ARG A 936 -1.59 -15.26 29.51
CA ARG A 936 -2.60 -14.92 30.52
C ARG A 936 -3.89 -15.67 30.26
N PRO A 937 -4.48 -16.40 31.21
CA PRO A 937 -5.77 -17.05 30.99
C PRO A 937 -6.86 -16.02 30.71
N VAL A 938 -7.77 -16.29 29.77
CA VAL A 938 -8.84 -15.34 29.38
C VAL A 938 -9.72 -14.94 30.57
N ASN A 939 -9.98 -15.87 31.48
CA ASN A 939 -10.80 -15.61 32.67
C ASN A 939 -10.07 -14.90 33.82
N CYS A 940 -8.76 -14.66 33.72
CA CYS A 940 -7.94 -14.15 34.83
C CYS A 940 -7.06 -12.95 34.44
N ASP A 941 -7.70 -11.79 34.29
CA ASP A 941 -7.05 -10.53 33.88
C ASP A 941 -6.00 -9.96 34.86
N ASN A 942 -5.82 -10.54 36.04
CA ASN A 942 -4.75 -10.10 36.96
C ASN A 942 -3.65 -11.15 37.14
N PHE A 943 -3.62 -12.18 36.30
CA PHE A 943 -2.69 -13.30 36.42
C PHE A 943 -2.01 -13.68 35.10
N ALA A 944 -0.88 -14.38 35.19
CA ALA A 944 -0.13 -14.92 34.06
C ALA A 944 0.52 -16.26 34.41
N LEU A 945 0.90 -16.99 33.37
CA LEU A 945 1.76 -18.16 33.44
C LEU A 945 3.08 -17.80 34.12
N ASP A 946 3.48 -18.59 35.10
CA ASP A 946 4.64 -18.35 35.94
C ASP A 946 5.37 -19.68 36.19
N LYS A 947 6.69 -19.70 35.96
CA LYS A 947 7.49 -20.85 36.35
C LYS A 947 7.79 -20.82 37.85
N SER A 948 7.75 -21.98 38.50
CA SER A 948 8.25 -22.10 39.87
C SER A 948 9.75 -21.76 39.96
N SER A 949 10.21 -21.33 41.15
CA SER A 949 11.56 -20.81 41.36
C SER A 949 12.69 -21.81 41.04
N ASN A 950 12.42 -23.12 41.15
CA ASN A 950 13.41 -24.17 40.92
C ASN A 950 13.55 -24.54 39.44
N ASN A 951 14.74 -24.99 39.04
CA ASN A 951 14.94 -25.63 37.74
C ASN A 951 14.11 -26.91 37.62
N ASN A 952 13.60 -27.16 36.42
CA ASN A 952 12.59 -28.17 36.13
C ASN A 952 11.29 -28.00 36.94
N GLY A 953 11.04 -26.82 37.53
CA GLY A 953 9.90 -26.57 38.41
C GLY A 953 8.56 -26.61 37.67
N ASN A 954 7.49 -26.78 38.44
CA ASN A 954 6.12 -26.77 37.93
C ASN A 954 5.77 -25.40 37.31
N VAL A 955 4.86 -25.39 36.33
CA VAL A 955 4.28 -24.15 35.79
C VAL A 955 2.92 -23.91 36.46
N LYS A 956 2.67 -22.67 36.85
CA LYS A 956 1.52 -22.28 37.67
C LYS A 956 0.99 -20.90 37.29
N LEU A 957 -0.15 -20.54 37.87
CA LEU A 957 -0.70 -19.20 37.78
C LEU A 957 -0.16 -18.31 38.90
N TRP A 958 0.27 -17.09 38.57
CA TRP A 958 0.70 -16.08 39.53
C TRP A 958 0.22 -14.68 39.14
N SER A 959 0.16 -13.76 40.12
CA SER A 959 -0.27 -12.37 39.86
C SER A 959 0.61 -11.75 38.77
N PHE A 960 -0.01 -11.16 37.75
CA PHE A 960 0.67 -10.61 36.59
C PHE A 960 1.55 -9.43 37.02
N ASN A 961 2.84 -9.52 36.71
CA ASN A 961 3.80 -8.46 36.94
C ASN A 961 4.84 -8.50 35.82
N GLU A 962 4.98 -7.40 35.07
CA GLU A 962 5.89 -7.31 33.92
C GLU A 962 7.37 -7.40 34.31
N ASP A 963 7.71 -7.10 35.56
CA ASP A 963 9.07 -7.20 36.08
C ASP A 963 9.41 -8.62 36.57
N ASN A 964 8.41 -9.50 36.72
CA ASN A 964 8.62 -10.86 37.21
C ASN A 964 9.29 -11.74 36.14
N ASN A 965 10.56 -12.10 36.37
CA ASN A 965 11.35 -12.94 35.47
C ASN A 965 10.78 -14.35 35.25
N ASN A 966 9.95 -14.86 36.18
CA ASN A 966 9.30 -16.16 36.01
C ASN A 966 8.16 -16.14 34.98
N GLN A 967 7.69 -14.95 34.59
CA GLN A 967 6.58 -14.75 33.64
C GLN A 967 7.06 -14.33 32.24
N LYS A 968 8.37 -14.15 32.07
CA LYS A 968 9.01 -13.72 30.82
C LYS A 968 9.36 -14.95 29.96
N PHE A 969 8.61 -15.17 28.89
CA PHE A 969 8.84 -16.28 27.96
C PHE A 969 9.26 -15.80 26.57
N ASN A 970 10.05 -16.61 25.88
CA ASN A 970 10.39 -16.51 24.47
C ASN A 970 9.67 -17.62 23.70
N LEU A 971 9.14 -17.33 22.51
CA LEU A 971 8.54 -18.33 21.63
C LEU A 971 9.50 -18.65 20.49
N ILE A 972 10.06 -19.87 20.48
CA ILE A 972 11.10 -20.29 19.53
C ILE A 972 10.47 -21.06 18.36
N PRO A 973 10.55 -20.57 17.10
CA PRO A 973 10.02 -21.27 15.92
C PRO A 973 10.78 -22.55 15.59
N THR A 974 10.15 -23.50 14.89
CA THR A 974 10.69 -24.86 14.69
C THR A 974 10.95 -25.30 13.21
N SER A 975 11.02 -24.39 12.22
CA SER A 975 11.25 -24.71 10.78
C SER A 975 12.53 -24.09 10.17
N VAL A 976 13.34 -24.86 9.41
CA VAL A 976 14.68 -24.50 8.85
C VAL A 976 14.78 -24.72 7.32
N GLN A 977 15.50 -23.83 6.61
CA GLN A 977 15.87 -23.76 5.16
C GLN A 977 17.31 -24.32 4.92
N ARG A 978 17.68 -24.83 3.72
CA ARG A 978 19.07 -25.25 3.35
C ARG A 978 19.47 -24.79 1.92
N GLU A 979 20.73 -24.37 1.73
CA GLU A 979 21.44 -23.89 0.50
C GLU A 979 22.28 -24.99 -0.21
N LEU A 980 22.71 -24.77 -1.48
CA LEU A 980 23.75 -25.54 -2.22
C LEU A 980 24.43 -24.69 -3.36
N ASP A 981 25.76 -24.84 -3.54
CA ASP A 981 26.65 -24.21 -4.54
C ASP A 981 27.55 -25.26 -5.29
N ASP A 982 27.94 -24.91 -6.53
CA ASP A 982 29.17 -25.17 -7.34
C ASP A 982 29.42 -26.45 -8.21
N VAL A 983 30.05 -26.29 -9.40
CA VAL A 983 31.03 -27.15 -10.18
C VAL A 983 31.14 -26.73 -11.69
N SER A 984 32.37 -26.55 -12.24
CA SER A 984 32.68 -26.41 -13.70
C SER A 984 34.07 -26.96 -14.12
N ALA A 985 34.20 -27.60 -15.33
CA ALA A 985 35.37 -27.71 -16.28
C ALA A 985 35.48 -29.05 -17.08
N VAL A 986 35.55 -29.09 -18.45
CA VAL A 986 36.12 -30.18 -19.34
C VAL A 986 36.52 -29.69 -20.78
N GLU A 987 37.55 -30.31 -21.41
CA GLU A 987 38.37 -30.08 -22.65
C GLU A 987 37.75 -30.42 -24.06
N LYS A 988 38.37 -30.06 -25.23
CA LYS A 988 37.80 -30.13 -26.62
C LYS A 988 38.75 -30.68 -27.75
N ILE A 989 38.20 -31.44 -28.73
CA ILE A 989 38.75 -31.83 -30.08
C ILE A 989 38.27 -30.89 -31.21
N ASP A 990 39.09 -30.48 -32.19
CA ASP A 990 38.69 -29.54 -33.25
C ASP A 990 38.38 -30.19 -34.62
N VAL A 991 37.50 -29.54 -35.42
CA VAL A 991 36.94 -30.08 -36.69
C VAL A 991 36.95 -29.02 -37.80
N TYR A 992 37.61 -29.29 -38.93
CA TYR A 992 37.76 -28.33 -40.03
C TYR A 992 38.10 -28.99 -41.38
N PRO A 993 37.81 -28.34 -42.53
CA PRO A 993 36.91 -27.20 -42.66
C PRO A 993 35.47 -27.64 -42.34
N ASN A 994 34.72 -26.73 -41.75
CA ASN A 994 33.31 -26.97 -41.44
C ASN A 994 32.55 -25.64 -41.59
N PRO A 995 31.82 -25.42 -42.70
CA PRO A 995 31.34 -26.44 -43.64
C PRO A 995 32.42 -27.12 -44.49
N THR A 996 32.18 -28.38 -44.82
CA THR A 996 32.96 -29.16 -45.79
C THR A 996 32.09 -29.55 -47.00
N ARG A 997 32.72 -29.93 -48.11
CA ARG A 997 32.07 -30.43 -49.33
C ARG A 997 32.17 -31.94 -49.48
N GLU A 998 33.27 -32.53 -49.05
CA GLU A 998 33.60 -33.93 -49.35
C GLU A 998 34.30 -34.63 -48.19
N THR A 999 35.29 -33.98 -47.57
CA THR A 999 36.09 -34.57 -46.47
C THR A 999 36.23 -33.60 -45.30
N VAL A 1000 36.29 -34.10 -44.08
CA VAL A 1000 36.48 -33.26 -42.89
C VAL A 1000 37.67 -33.77 -42.08
N ASN A 1001 38.49 -32.84 -41.60
CA ASN A 1001 39.69 -33.13 -40.81
C ASN A 1001 39.43 -32.88 -39.32
N PHE A 1002 40.19 -33.58 -38.49
CA PHE A 1002 40.14 -33.54 -37.04
C PHE A 1002 41.53 -33.36 -36.48
N ASN A 1003 41.71 -32.40 -35.57
CA ASN A 1003 42.94 -32.31 -34.79
C ASN A 1003 42.78 -33.16 -33.52
N LEU A 1004 43.59 -34.21 -33.44
CA LEU A 1004 43.63 -35.19 -32.36
C LEU A 1004 44.97 -35.16 -31.60
N GLU A 1005 45.73 -34.07 -31.71
CA GLU A 1005 47.06 -33.92 -31.08
C GLU A 1005 47.03 -34.12 -29.55
N ASN A 1006 45.94 -33.70 -28.90
CA ASN A 1006 45.74 -33.88 -27.45
C ASN A 1006 45.31 -35.30 -27.05
N HIS A 1007 45.10 -36.20 -28.02
CA HIS A 1007 44.68 -37.58 -27.81
C HIS A 1007 45.63 -38.60 -28.48
N MET A 1008 46.89 -38.19 -28.74
CA MET A 1008 47.88 -39.07 -29.37
C MET A 1008 48.19 -40.31 -28.53
N GLY A 1009 48.19 -41.48 -29.17
CA GLY A 1009 48.44 -42.78 -28.52
C GLY A 1009 47.19 -43.45 -27.94
N GLU A 1010 46.02 -42.82 -28.06
CA GLU A 1010 44.73 -43.36 -27.63
C GLU A 1010 43.91 -43.91 -28.80
N SER A 1011 42.97 -44.82 -28.54
CA SER A 1011 41.98 -45.20 -29.55
C SER A 1011 40.71 -44.42 -29.35
N ILE A 1012 40.26 -43.70 -30.37
CA ILE A 1012 39.09 -42.83 -30.31
C ILE A 1012 38.02 -43.42 -31.22
N SER A 1013 36.97 -43.96 -30.61
CA SER A 1013 35.80 -44.39 -31.36
C SER A 1013 35.00 -43.18 -31.82
N TYR A 1014 34.47 -43.21 -33.04
CA TYR A 1014 33.60 -42.16 -33.54
C TYR A 1014 32.39 -42.68 -34.31
N SER A 1015 31.32 -41.91 -34.28
CA SER A 1015 30.11 -42.19 -35.06
C SER A 1015 29.58 -40.92 -35.71
N ILE A 1016 29.24 -40.96 -37.00
CA ILE A 1016 28.53 -39.87 -37.67
C ILE A 1016 27.05 -40.22 -37.74
N ILE A 1017 26.21 -39.33 -37.22
CA ILE A 1017 24.76 -39.47 -37.17
C ILE A 1017 24.09 -38.33 -37.94
N SER A 1018 22.92 -38.60 -38.52
CA SER A 1018 22.06 -37.59 -39.14
C SER A 1018 21.39 -36.70 -38.08
N LEU A 1019 20.79 -35.59 -38.51
CA LEU A 1019 19.94 -34.73 -37.66
C LEU A 1019 18.74 -35.46 -37.02
N THR A 1020 18.29 -36.57 -37.59
CA THR A 1020 17.19 -37.39 -37.06
C THR A 1020 17.67 -38.46 -36.07
N GLY A 1021 18.98 -38.51 -35.79
CA GLY A 1021 19.60 -39.49 -34.90
C GLY A 1021 19.91 -40.84 -35.55
N GLN A 1022 19.73 -40.97 -36.87
CA GLN A 1022 20.13 -42.18 -37.59
C GLN A 1022 21.65 -42.25 -37.67
N GLN A 1023 22.25 -43.33 -37.19
CA GLN A 1023 23.69 -43.56 -37.29
C GLN A 1023 24.07 -43.96 -38.72
N LEU A 1024 24.96 -43.18 -39.34
CA LEU A 1024 25.35 -43.30 -40.74
C LEU A 1024 26.76 -43.86 -40.91
N ILE A 1025 27.69 -43.49 -40.03
CA ILE A 1025 29.06 -44.02 -39.97
C ILE A 1025 29.38 -44.34 -38.51
N ASN A 1026 30.13 -45.40 -38.26
CA ASN A 1026 30.64 -45.76 -36.94
C ASN A 1026 31.95 -46.52 -37.09
N ASP A 1027 33.04 -45.95 -36.58
CA ASP A 1027 34.39 -46.45 -36.79
C ASP A 1027 35.32 -46.03 -35.63
N VAL A 1028 36.62 -46.34 -35.70
CA VAL A 1028 37.60 -46.06 -34.65
C VAL A 1028 38.93 -45.57 -35.24
N PHE A 1029 39.41 -44.43 -34.76
CA PHE A 1029 40.82 -44.05 -34.92
C PHE A 1029 41.67 -44.92 -33.99
N GLN A 1030 42.51 -45.77 -34.56
CA GLN A 1030 43.39 -46.70 -33.82
C GLN A 1030 44.47 -45.94 -33.05
N LYS A 1031 45.10 -46.56 -32.03
CA LYS A 1031 46.16 -45.90 -31.21
C LYS A 1031 47.31 -45.27 -32.01
N SER A 1032 47.54 -45.74 -33.23
CA SER A 1032 48.55 -45.25 -34.15
C SER A 1032 48.04 -44.14 -35.10
N HIS A 1033 46.88 -43.54 -34.82
CA HIS A 1033 46.34 -42.43 -35.60
C HIS A 1033 47.31 -41.24 -35.56
N LYS A 1034 47.26 -40.40 -36.59
CA LYS A 1034 48.06 -39.18 -36.70
C LYS A 1034 47.44 -38.05 -35.87
N SER A 1035 48.19 -36.99 -35.65
CA SER A 1035 47.70 -35.78 -34.97
C SER A 1035 46.60 -35.07 -35.75
N GLU A 1036 46.56 -35.27 -37.07
CA GLU A 1036 45.41 -34.92 -37.90
C GLU A 1036 44.88 -36.16 -38.62
N GLU A 1037 43.56 -36.36 -38.54
CA GLU A 1037 42.85 -37.43 -39.24
C GLU A 1037 41.74 -36.87 -40.12
N THR A 1038 41.44 -37.55 -41.22
CA THR A 1038 40.44 -37.10 -42.21
C THR A 1038 39.38 -38.17 -42.44
N ILE A 1039 38.11 -37.76 -42.44
CA ILE A 1039 36.97 -38.61 -42.79
C ILE A 1039 36.37 -38.17 -44.12
N ASP A 1040 36.13 -39.14 -45.00
CA ASP A 1040 35.44 -38.97 -46.27
C ASP A 1040 33.92 -39.08 -46.09
N LEU A 1041 33.22 -38.02 -46.51
CA LEU A 1041 31.76 -37.85 -46.42
C LEU A 1041 31.10 -37.79 -47.80
N ARG A 1042 31.81 -38.10 -48.89
CA ARG A 1042 31.26 -38.00 -50.27
C ARG A 1042 30.00 -38.83 -50.49
N ASN A 1043 29.81 -39.91 -49.75
CA ASN A 1043 28.62 -40.77 -49.85
C ASN A 1043 27.42 -40.25 -49.03
N LEU A 1044 27.61 -39.23 -48.19
CA LEU A 1044 26.53 -38.57 -47.46
C LEU A 1044 25.91 -37.46 -48.32
N ARG A 1045 24.60 -37.26 -48.21
CA ARG A 1045 23.89 -36.18 -48.92
C ARG A 1045 24.20 -34.82 -48.30
N ASP A 1046 23.94 -33.73 -49.01
CA ASP A 1046 24.02 -32.40 -48.42
C ASP A 1046 23.12 -32.29 -47.19
N GLY A 1047 23.67 -31.68 -46.13
CA GLY A 1047 22.99 -31.61 -44.87
C GLY A 1047 23.94 -31.50 -43.69
N VAL A 1048 23.35 -31.46 -42.50
CA VAL A 1048 24.08 -31.38 -41.25
C VAL A 1048 24.16 -32.78 -40.64
N TYR A 1049 25.34 -33.13 -40.17
CA TYR A 1049 25.63 -34.36 -39.46
C TYR A 1049 26.30 -34.03 -38.12
N PHE A 1050 26.26 -34.97 -37.18
CA PHE A 1050 27.06 -34.89 -35.96
C PHE A 1050 28.04 -36.04 -35.95
N ILE A 1051 29.30 -35.76 -35.68
CA ILE A 1051 30.27 -36.77 -35.30
C ILE A 1051 30.42 -36.78 -33.79
N ASN A 1052 30.28 -37.95 -33.20
CA ASN A 1052 30.52 -38.18 -31.78
C ASN A 1052 31.80 -38.96 -31.63
N PHE A 1053 32.71 -38.49 -30.79
CA PHE A 1053 33.89 -39.21 -30.34
C PHE A 1053 33.65 -39.79 -28.95
N ARG A 1054 34.24 -40.94 -28.70
CA ARG A 1054 34.34 -41.53 -27.37
C ARG A 1054 35.77 -42.03 -27.18
N THR A 1055 36.44 -41.40 -26.22
CA THR A 1055 37.78 -41.75 -25.73
C THR A 1055 37.71 -42.91 -24.73
N PRO A 1056 38.84 -43.60 -24.45
CA PRO A 1056 38.86 -44.78 -23.57
C PRO A 1056 38.41 -44.52 -22.12
N ASP A 1057 38.55 -43.29 -21.64
CA ASP A 1057 38.13 -42.82 -20.32
C ASP A 1057 36.62 -42.47 -20.23
N GLY A 1058 35.89 -42.61 -21.34
CA GLY A 1058 34.43 -42.43 -21.38
C GLY A 1058 33.99 -40.99 -21.66
N ILE A 1059 34.89 -40.09 -22.01
CA ILE A 1059 34.53 -38.72 -22.42
C ILE A 1059 33.86 -38.76 -23.80
N HIS A 1060 32.67 -38.17 -23.88
CA HIS A 1060 31.88 -38.08 -25.10
C HIS A 1060 31.99 -36.67 -25.71
N ILE A 1061 32.66 -36.55 -26.85
CA ILE A 1061 32.87 -35.26 -27.53
C ILE A 1061 32.06 -35.25 -28.82
N SER A 1062 31.01 -34.44 -28.89
CA SER A 1062 30.17 -34.32 -30.08
C SER A 1062 30.48 -33.03 -30.84
N LYS A 1063 30.63 -33.14 -32.16
CA LYS A 1063 30.95 -32.02 -33.07
C LYS A 1063 30.03 -32.07 -34.28
N LYS A 1064 29.53 -30.91 -34.68
CA LYS A 1064 28.70 -30.75 -35.87
C LYS A 1064 29.58 -30.75 -37.12
N ILE A 1065 29.15 -31.39 -38.20
CA ILE A 1065 29.76 -31.28 -39.54
C ILE A 1065 28.66 -30.85 -40.52
N VAL A 1066 28.89 -29.78 -41.28
CA VAL A 1066 28.00 -29.30 -42.33
C VAL A 1066 28.59 -29.76 -43.66
N LEU A 1067 27.87 -30.62 -44.38
CA LEU A 1067 28.23 -31.07 -45.72
C LEU A 1067 27.40 -30.29 -46.74
N ALA A 1068 28.06 -29.48 -47.57
CA ALA A 1068 27.42 -28.63 -48.56
C ALA A 1068 28.14 -28.72 -49.91
N LYS A 1069 27.66 -29.60 -50.79
CA LYS A 1069 28.11 -29.74 -52.18
C LYS A 1069 27.32 -28.74 -53.04
N GLY A 1070 27.64 -27.46 -52.87
CA GLY A 1070 26.79 -26.33 -53.28
C GLY A 1070 26.17 -26.35 -54.69
N GLY A 1071 25.05 -25.65 -54.80
CA GLY A 1071 24.60 -24.95 -56.01
C GLY A 1071 24.73 -23.43 -55.77
N ASP A 1072 25.10 -22.71 -56.83
CA ASP A 1072 25.52 -21.29 -56.88
C ASP A 1072 24.61 -20.29 -56.13
#